data_AF-A0A942H3H2-F1
#
_entry.id   AF-A0A942H3H2-F1
#
_cell.length_a   1.000
_cell.length_b   1.000
_cell.length_c   1.000
_cell.angle_alpha   90.00
_cell.angle_beta   90.00
_cell.angle_gamma   90.00
#
_symmetry.space_group_name_H-M   'P 1'
#
loop_
_entity.id
_entity.type
_entity.pdbx_description
1 polymer ?
#
loop_
_entity_poly.entity_id
_entity_poly.type
_entity_poly.pdbx_seq_one_letter_code
_entity_poly.pdbx_strand_id
1 'polypeptide(L)'
;MTGNIPNFFRLTVKRLTQASGEKLLLGFSALLSLVVVASFLVSAATKHVAAISRVLPASPPNVEPTTLQAFASPEAVSDVVSKALAFKASLNSTQQAALEQSFTTTLAGRWSNLPNQLCGGCRNGIQLSTLNSTQLAAALEVIKAAQGTVANEGADEFNQIRLADAYLNANGGGSSYGDGIYFIAFLNTPNTTGAWMLQFGGHHYAANIAYNQGHVIGTTPQHEAVEPLTFTTNNTTYSPLTQERNAMAAMLGSLDATQLATAKSSSTFNDCVMLPGASTGGPSSFPTTKIGLAGSALNSTQKQLVLAAMKPWVQDADDTVAANLLKIYESELDNTYIAWTGNGTVGDASTFLNAQSNYARIDGPSVWIEFACQGGIVIRNQIHYHTVWRDRNRDYGKDLSLTTPLDISALASTNGASFVAGTLSPEGIGSLFGTGLAASTASAPSTPLPTTLDNVQVQITDSANVTRNAPLFYVSPLQINFQLPANTATGTATVTVLLNGLTAGSGTFAVTGVAPGMFSANATGSGIAAAYLTRVSANGAQTDEQLLQYDSVAKQYVATPIDLGASTDKVFLIAFGSGFRNRSLLSGVTTTIGGINAETSFAGAHNSYVGLDQANILIPRSLAGSGNVNVVFSADGKTANTVTINVK
;
A
#
# COMPACT_ATOMS: atom_id res chain seq x y z
N MET A 1 37.16 -16.50 60.52
CA MET A 1 37.81 -17.67 59.90
C MET A 1 36.83 -18.24 58.89
N THR A 2 36.81 -17.81 57.64
CA THR A 2 37.53 -18.30 56.44
C THR A 2 36.61 -17.79 55.29
N GLY A 3 36.97 -17.36 54.09
CA GLY A 3 38.21 -17.15 53.36
C GLY A 3 37.79 -16.85 51.90
N ASN A 4 38.12 -15.65 51.43
CA ASN A 4 38.34 -15.17 50.05
C ASN A 4 37.21 -15.12 48.97
N ILE A 5 36.86 -13.87 48.63
CA ILE A 5 36.36 -13.35 47.34
C ILE A 5 37.42 -12.35 46.81
N PRO A 6 37.68 -12.27 45.49
CA PRO A 6 37.67 -10.94 44.85
C PRO A 6 37.02 -10.96 43.44
N ASN A 7 36.04 -10.09 43.14
CA ASN A 7 36.18 -8.70 42.65
C ASN A 7 37.00 -8.53 41.36
N PHE A 8 36.36 -8.21 40.24
CA PHE A 8 36.84 -7.20 39.27
C PHE A 8 35.72 -6.77 38.30
N PHE A 9 35.11 -5.60 38.58
CA PHE A 9 34.20 -4.85 37.72
C PHE A 9 34.71 -3.41 37.72
N ARG A 10 35.11 -2.85 36.56
CA ARG A 10 34.95 -1.43 36.15
C ARG A 10 35.91 -1.02 35.01
N LEU A 11 35.29 -0.30 34.06
CA LEU A 11 35.85 0.68 33.12
C LEU A 11 36.91 0.21 32.09
N THR A 12 36.59 0.35 30.80
CA THR A 12 37.05 1.50 29.99
C THR A 12 36.30 1.57 28.65
N VAL A 13 35.37 2.53 28.56
CA VAL A 13 34.90 3.15 27.32
C VAL A 13 35.79 4.37 27.08
N LYS A 14 36.62 4.37 26.03
CA LYS A 14 37.11 5.54 25.26
C LYS A 14 38.34 5.17 24.43
N ARG A 15 38.18 5.16 23.10
CA ARG A 15 39.07 5.75 22.07
C ARG A 15 38.82 5.02 20.75
N LEU A 16 38.04 5.65 19.87
CA LEU A 16 38.30 5.83 18.43
C LEU A 16 37.07 6.49 17.78
N THR A 17 36.92 7.80 17.99
CA THR A 17 36.20 8.70 17.08
C THR A 17 36.93 10.04 17.06
N GLN A 18 37.57 10.35 15.93
CA GLN A 18 37.68 11.65 15.25
C GLN A 18 39.02 11.81 14.54
N ALA A 19 38.98 11.83 13.21
CA ALA A 19 39.52 12.91 12.40
C ALA A 19 38.94 12.86 10.96
N SER A 20 38.01 13.79 10.68
CA SER A 20 37.67 14.49 9.41
C SER A 20 37.78 13.77 8.04
N GLY A 21 36.82 13.83 7.11
CA GLY A 21 35.59 14.62 7.01
C GLY A 21 34.85 14.34 5.70
N GLU A 22 33.54 14.61 5.74
CA GLU A 22 32.56 14.83 4.66
C GLU A 22 32.38 13.85 3.48
N LYS A 23 31.09 13.55 3.24
CA LYS A 23 30.42 12.82 2.12
C LYS A 23 30.37 11.29 2.23
N LEU A 24 29.29 10.77 2.82
CA LEU A 24 28.20 10.07 2.10
C LEU A 24 27.15 9.60 3.13
N LEU A 25 26.08 10.38 3.28
CA LEU A 25 24.93 10.04 4.12
C LEU A 25 23.84 9.52 3.17
N LEU A 26 23.63 8.20 3.12
CA LEU A 26 22.43 7.50 2.61
C LEU A 26 22.65 5.98 2.74
N GLY A 27 21.74 5.29 3.44
CA GLY A 27 21.57 3.83 3.32
C GLY A 27 22.20 2.97 4.41
N PHE A 28 21.68 3.04 5.65
CA PHE A 28 21.88 1.97 6.64
C PHE A 28 20.58 1.71 7.42
N SER A 29 19.66 0.99 6.79
CA SER A 29 18.50 0.34 7.43
C SER A 29 18.14 -0.95 6.68
N ALA A 30 19.09 -1.89 6.59
CA ALA A 30 18.87 -3.19 5.93
C ALA A 30 19.57 -4.38 6.62
N LEU A 31 20.14 -4.19 7.81
CA LEU A 31 20.98 -5.22 8.47
C LEU A 31 20.36 -5.86 9.74
N LEU A 32 19.11 -5.54 10.09
CA LEU A 32 18.47 -6.09 11.30
C LEU A 32 17.67 -7.38 11.07
N SER A 33 17.53 -7.82 9.81
CA SER A 33 16.83 -9.05 9.42
C SER A 33 17.68 -10.32 9.62
N LEU A 34 18.99 -10.18 9.86
CA LEU A 34 19.94 -11.29 9.84
C LEU A 34 20.06 -12.08 11.15
N VAL A 35 19.53 -11.57 12.27
CA VAL A 35 19.92 -12.06 13.62
C VAL A 35 18.82 -12.91 14.29
N VAL A 36 17.55 -12.76 13.94
CA VAL A 36 16.46 -13.39 14.74
C VAL A 36 16.15 -14.84 14.30
N VAL A 37 16.37 -15.20 13.04
CA VAL A 37 16.37 -16.61 12.59
C VAL A 37 17.57 -17.38 13.18
N ALA A 38 18.68 -16.68 13.43
CA ALA A 38 19.91 -17.26 13.93
C ALA A 38 19.93 -17.47 15.46
N SER A 39 18.99 -16.89 16.21
CA SER A 39 19.00 -16.93 17.69
C SER A 39 18.61 -18.29 18.29
N PHE A 40 18.20 -19.26 17.45
CA PHE A 40 17.98 -20.67 17.84
C PHE A 40 19.13 -21.61 17.44
N LEU A 41 20.29 -21.09 17.03
CA LEU A 41 21.42 -21.89 16.53
C LEU A 41 22.54 -22.18 17.56
N VAL A 42 22.34 -21.89 18.84
CA VAL A 42 23.37 -22.14 19.87
C VAL A 42 22.87 -23.14 20.90
N SER A 43 22.90 -24.42 20.54
CA SER A 43 23.28 -25.56 21.42
C SER A 43 22.84 -26.92 20.83
N ALA A 44 23.36 -27.29 19.65
CA ALA A 44 23.72 -28.65 19.23
C ALA A 44 24.06 -28.66 17.72
N ALA A 45 25.20 -29.24 17.34
CA ALA A 45 25.69 -29.49 15.97
C ALA A 45 26.25 -28.28 15.18
N THR A 46 27.53 -27.98 15.44
CA THR A 46 28.41 -27.06 14.67
C THR A 46 28.79 -27.53 13.25
N LYS A 47 28.03 -28.43 12.60
CA LYS A 47 28.39 -28.98 11.27
C LYS A 47 27.41 -28.68 10.13
N HIS A 48 26.18 -28.26 10.42
CA HIS A 48 25.09 -28.17 9.41
C HIS A 48 24.50 -26.75 9.25
N VAL A 49 25.06 -25.76 9.94
CA VAL A 49 24.45 -24.43 10.12
C VAL A 49 24.51 -23.52 8.88
N ALA A 50 25.48 -23.70 7.98
CA ALA A 50 25.65 -22.80 6.84
C ALA A 50 24.55 -22.93 5.77
N ALA A 51 23.99 -24.13 5.58
CA ALA A 51 22.95 -24.40 4.59
C ALA A 51 21.53 -24.08 5.09
N ILE A 52 21.28 -24.24 6.40
CA ILE A 52 19.95 -24.10 7.01
C ILE A 52 19.67 -22.65 7.45
N SER A 53 20.70 -21.90 7.86
CA SER A 53 20.52 -20.51 8.36
C SER A 53 20.14 -19.49 7.27
N ARG A 54 19.98 -19.90 6.01
CA ARG A 54 19.69 -19.02 4.86
C ARG A 54 18.52 -19.49 3.97
N VAL A 55 17.68 -20.39 4.48
CA VAL A 55 16.49 -20.95 3.79
C VAL A 55 15.25 -20.05 3.93
N LEU A 56 15.38 -18.82 4.44
CA LEU A 56 14.27 -17.86 4.50
C LEU A 56 14.43 -16.78 3.44
N PRO A 57 13.34 -16.41 2.75
CA PRO A 57 13.39 -15.57 1.57
C PRO A 57 13.88 -14.15 1.84
N ALA A 58 14.89 -13.76 1.06
CA ALA A 58 15.13 -12.37 0.73
C ALA A 58 14.11 -11.94 -0.33
N SER A 59 13.63 -10.70 -0.23
CA SER A 59 12.61 -10.10 -1.10
C SER A 59 12.92 -10.24 -2.60
N PRO A 60 12.00 -10.79 -3.43
CA PRO A 60 12.05 -10.65 -4.90
C PRO A 60 11.39 -9.34 -5.37
N PRO A 61 11.65 -8.91 -6.63
CA PRO A 61 11.23 -7.61 -7.16
C PRO A 61 9.70 -7.48 -7.29
N ASN A 62 9.21 -6.25 -7.06
CA ASN A 62 7.81 -5.82 -7.07
C ASN A 62 6.98 -6.44 -8.20
N VAL A 63 5.97 -7.21 -7.82
CA VAL A 63 4.78 -7.45 -8.64
C VAL A 63 3.63 -6.77 -7.90
N GLU A 64 3.13 -5.66 -8.45
CA GLU A 64 2.02 -4.87 -7.90
C GLU A 64 0.67 -5.43 -8.39
N PRO A 65 -0.23 -5.90 -7.50
CA PRO A 65 -1.64 -6.06 -7.82
C PRO A 65 -2.42 -4.80 -7.40
N THR A 66 -3.09 -4.19 -8.37
CA THR A 66 -4.01 -3.08 -8.21
C THR A 66 -5.31 -3.52 -7.51
N THR A 67 -5.43 -3.29 -6.20
CA THR A 67 -6.72 -3.15 -5.50
C THR A 67 -6.60 -2.16 -4.35
N LEU A 68 -7.67 -1.41 -4.13
CA LEU A 68 -7.79 -0.27 -3.22
C LEU A 68 -7.31 -0.59 -1.77
N GLN A 69 -6.63 0.39 -1.16
CA GLN A 69 -5.94 0.32 0.15
C GLN A 69 -6.76 0.96 1.28
N ALA A 70 -6.51 0.66 2.55
CA ALA A 70 -7.03 1.46 3.67
C ALA A 70 -6.06 2.62 3.99
N PHE A 71 -6.58 3.85 4.18
CA PHE A 71 -5.78 5.07 3.99
C PHE A 71 -5.35 5.83 5.25
N ALA A 72 -5.93 5.58 6.43
CA ALA A 72 -5.57 6.24 7.70
C ALA A 72 -5.38 5.24 8.86
N SER A 73 -4.60 5.62 9.88
CA SER A 73 -4.48 4.82 11.11
C SER A 73 -5.78 4.92 11.95
N PRO A 74 -6.17 3.88 12.69
CA PRO A 74 -7.33 3.92 13.59
C PRO A 74 -7.30 5.07 14.62
N GLU A 75 -6.11 5.61 14.91
CA GLU A 75 -5.90 6.71 15.85
C GLU A 75 -6.39 8.05 15.29
N ALA A 76 -6.15 8.35 14.01
CA ALA A 76 -6.60 9.60 13.37
C ALA A 76 -8.13 9.66 13.24
N VAL A 77 -8.76 8.55 12.83
CA VAL A 77 -10.23 8.47 12.75
C VAL A 77 -10.87 8.56 14.14
N SER A 78 -10.22 8.01 15.16
CA SER A 78 -10.69 8.12 16.55
C SER A 78 -10.72 9.57 17.05
N ASP A 79 -9.74 10.40 16.68
CA ASP A 79 -9.72 11.83 17.04
C ASP A 79 -10.86 12.59 16.36
N VAL A 80 -11.07 12.38 15.06
CA VAL A 80 -12.20 12.98 14.32
C VAL A 80 -13.54 12.60 14.94
N VAL A 81 -13.76 11.31 15.21
CA VAL A 81 -15.01 10.83 15.84
C VAL A 81 -15.19 11.45 17.22
N SER A 82 -14.13 11.54 18.02
CA SER A 82 -14.18 12.14 19.36
C SER A 82 -14.58 13.61 19.30
N LYS A 83 -13.98 14.39 18.40
CA LYS A 83 -14.34 15.81 18.18
C LYS A 83 -15.75 15.96 17.62
N ALA A 84 -16.17 15.09 16.70
CA ALA A 84 -17.50 15.10 16.10
C ALA A 84 -18.59 14.86 17.15
N LEU A 85 -18.39 13.88 18.04
CA LEU A 85 -19.30 13.59 19.15
C LEU A 85 -19.32 14.73 20.19
N ALA A 86 -18.16 15.34 20.48
CA ALA A 86 -18.09 16.50 21.37
C ALA A 86 -18.83 17.72 20.78
N PHE A 87 -18.67 17.98 19.48
CA PHE A 87 -19.43 19.01 18.79
C PHE A 87 -20.93 18.72 18.85
N LYS A 88 -21.37 17.50 18.48
CA LYS A 88 -22.78 17.10 18.55
C LYS A 88 -23.37 17.28 19.95
N ALA A 89 -22.63 16.94 21.00
CA ALA A 89 -23.05 17.08 22.39
C ALA A 89 -23.25 18.56 22.82
N SER A 90 -22.58 19.50 22.17
CA SER A 90 -22.74 20.94 22.44
C SER A 90 -24.01 21.55 21.84
N LEU A 91 -24.76 20.80 21.03
CA LEU A 91 -25.91 21.26 20.26
C LEU A 91 -27.24 20.93 20.93
N ASN A 92 -28.26 21.77 20.71
CA ASN A 92 -29.64 21.44 21.10
C ASN A 92 -30.26 20.39 20.16
N SER A 93 -31.42 19.82 20.51
CA SER A 93 -32.06 18.74 19.75
C SER A 93 -32.37 19.10 18.30
N THR A 94 -32.83 20.33 18.02
CA THR A 94 -33.10 20.81 16.66
C THR A 94 -31.81 20.89 15.84
N GLN A 95 -30.73 21.42 16.43
CA GLN A 95 -29.41 21.47 15.80
C GLN A 95 -28.88 20.05 15.54
N GLN A 96 -28.95 19.14 16.52
CA GLN A 96 -28.51 17.76 16.33
C GLN A 96 -29.26 17.05 15.19
N ALA A 97 -30.56 17.28 15.05
CA ALA A 97 -31.37 16.72 13.96
C ALA A 97 -31.01 17.31 12.59
N ALA A 98 -30.55 18.56 12.53
CA ALA A 98 -30.03 19.16 11.30
C ALA A 98 -28.64 18.63 10.95
N LEU A 99 -27.77 18.48 11.96
CA LEU A 99 -26.40 17.98 11.82
C LEU A 99 -26.37 16.55 11.33
N GLU A 100 -27.09 15.64 11.99
CA GLU A 100 -27.01 14.20 11.73
C GLU A 100 -28.24 13.69 10.99
N GLN A 101 -28.02 13.13 9.81
CA GLN A 101 -29.06 12.58 8.94
C GLN A 101 -28.65 11.18 8.49
N SER A 102 -29.59 10.29 8.17
CA SER A 102 -29.24 8.98 7.62
C SER A 102 -28.59 9.11 6.24
N PHE A 103 -27.54 8.35 6.00
CA PHE A 103 -26.86 8.36 4.71
C PHE A 103 -27.79 7.93 3.57
N THR A 104 -27.77 8.71 2.49
CA THR A 104 -28.30 8.32 1.18
C THR A 104 -27.37 8.89 0.11
N THR A 105 -27.29 8.24 -1.06
CA THR A 105 -26.53 8.77 -2.20
C THR A 105 -27.04 10.14 -2.66
N THR A 106 -28.32 10.43 -2.46
CA THR A 106 -28.92 11.74 -2.73
C THR A 106 -28.36 12.81 -1.78
N LEU A 107 -28.29 12.53 -0.47
CA LEU A 107 -27.72 13.48 0.49
C LEU A 107 -26.21 13.63 0.29
N ALA A 108 -25.48 12.54 0.07
CA ALA A 108 -24.04 12.59 -0.23
C ALA A 108 -23.75 13.43 -1.49
N GLY A 109 -24.62 13.36 -2.51
CA GLY A 109 -24.55 14.15 -3.74
C GLY A 109 -25.08 15.58 -3.63
N ARG A 110 -25.57 15.99 -2.45
CA ARG A 110 -26.26 17.28 -2.27
C ARG A 110 -25.27 18.40 -1.96
N TRP A 111 -24.86 19.12 -3.00
CA TRP A 111 -23.96 20.27 -2.91
C TRP A 111 -24.32 21.33 -3.97
N SER A 112 -23.68 22.50 -3.92
CA SER A 112 -23.62 23.47 -5.02
C SER A 112 -22.44 24.43 -4.81
N ASN A 113 -21.81 24.86 -5.90
CA ASN A 113 -20.86 25.97 -5.91
C ASN A 113 -21.56 27.34 -6.00
N LEU A 114 -22.89 27.40 -6.02
CA LEU A 114 -23.62 28.67 -6.01
C LEU A 114 -23.80 29.19 -4.57
N PRO A 115 -23.90 30.52 -4.38
CA PRO A 115 -24.27 31.11 -3.11
C PRO A 115 -25.57 30.47 -2.55
N ASN A 116 -25.65 30.29 -1.22
CA ASN A 116 -26.71 29.48 -0.60
C ASN A 116 -28.14 29.93 -0.93
N GLN A 117 -28.35 31.23 -1.09
CA GLN A 117 -29.64 31.79 -1.49
C GLN A 117 -30.01 31.46 -2.94
N LEU A 118 -29.02 31.36 -3.83
CA LEU A 118 -29.23 31.05 -5.25
C LEU A 118 -29.46 29.56 -5.49
N CYS A 119 -28.89 28.69 -4.66
CA CYS A 119 -29.13 27.25 -4.75
C CYS A 119 -30.38 26.77 -3.97
N GLY A 120 -31.14 27.67 -3.34
CA GLY A 120 -32.41 27.34 -2.67
C GLY A 120 -32.27 26.45 -1.43
N GLY A 121 -31.21 26.60 -0.63
CA GLY A 121 -30.99 25.75 0.55
C GLY A 121 -30.53 24.34 0.18
N CYS A 122 -29.54 24.26 -0.70
CA CYS A 122 -29.05 23.02 -1.28
C CYS A 122 -28.04 22.23 -0.42
N ARG A 123 -27.74 22.66 0.82
CA ARG A 123 -26.70 22.04 1.66
C ARG A 123 -27.31 21.28 2.82
N ASN A 124 -26.69 20.16 3.19
CA ASN A 124 -27.04 19.41 4.39
C ASN A 124 -26.45 20.09 5.62
N GLY A 125 -26.98 19.75 6.81
CA GLY A 125 -26.32 20.12 8.06
C GLY A 125 -26.69 21.48 8.61
N ILE A 126 -25.83 21.98 9.50
CA ILE A 126 -26.00 23.26 10.18
C ILE A 126 -25.13 24.32 9.50
N GLN A 127 -25.70 25.49 9.24
CA GLN A 127 -24.94 26.67 8.81
C GLN A 127 -24.10 27.23 9.97
N LEU A 128 -22.80 27.40 9.79
CA LEU A 128 -21.84 27.80 10.82
C LEU A 128 -22.21 29.12 11.51
N SER A 129 -22.77 30.10 10.79
CA SER A 129 -23.22 31.38 11.36
C SER A 129 -24.38 31.27 12.36
N THR A 130 -25.04 30.10 12.45
CA THR A 130 -26.12 29.84 13.42
C THR A 130 -25.61 29.26 14.74
N LEU A 131 -24.33 28.89 14.79
CA LEU A 131 -23.67 28.35 15.98
C LEU A 131 -23.23 29.49 16.90
N ASN A 132 -23.28 29.27 18.21
CA ASN A 132 -22.59 30.16 19.16
C ASN A 132 -21.06 29.96 19.07
N SER A 133 -20.28 30.82 19.71
CA SER A 133 -18.81 30.78 19.63
C SER A 133 -18.20 29.44 20.04
N THR A 134 -18.72 28.79 21.07
CA THR A 134 -18.24 27.48 21.54
C THR A 134 -18.56 26.39 20.53
N GLN A 135 -19.78 26.38 20.01
CA GLN A 135 -20.22 25.43 18.99
C GLN A 135 -19.45 25.60 17.67
N LEU A 136 -19.22 26.85 17.25
CA LEU A 136 -18.45 27.18 16.05
C LEU A 136 -17.00 26.69 16.17
N ALA A 137 -16.35 26.95 17.31
CA ALA A 137 -15.00 26.45 17.57
C ALA A 137 -14.95 24.91 17.53
N ALA A 138 -15.92 24.23 18.13
CA ALA A 138 -16.01 22.78 18.09
C ALA A 138 -16.23 22.24 16.65
N ALA A 139 -17.08 22.88 15.85
CA ALA A 139 -17.29 22.51 14.44
C ALA A 139 -16.01 22.63 13.60
N LEU A 140 -15.28 23.74 13.77
CA LEU A 140 -14.00 23.96 13.07
C LEU A 140 -12.92 22.97 13.51
N GLU A 141 -12.92 22.54 14.76
CA GLU A 141 -12.02 21.48 15.23
C GLU A 141 -12.32 20.11 14.61
N VAL A 142 -13.59 19.78 14.33
CA VAL A 142 -13.94 18.56 13.57
C VAL A 142 -13.37 18.61 12.17
N ILE A 143 -13.57 19.73 11.47
CA ILE A 143 -13.08 19.94 10.11
C ILE A 143 -11.55 19.85 10.09
N LYS A 144 -10.89 20.55 11.02
CA LYS A 144 -9.43 20.56 11.13
C LYS A 144 -8.84 19.17 11.36
N ALA A 145 -9.46 18.37 12.23
CA ALA A 145 -8.97 17.02 12.51
C ALA A 145 -9.14 16.05 11.34
N ALA A 146 -10.04 16.37 10.40
CA ALA A 146 -10.33 15.52 9.25
C ALA A 146 -9.47 15.84 8.02
N GLN A 147 -8.69 16.92 8.06
CA GLN A 147 -7.95 17.45 6.91
C GLN A 147 -6.43 17.38 7.13
N GLY A 148 -5.67 17.54 6.04
CA GLY A 148 -4.22 17.56 6.05
C GLY A 148 -3.64 18.75 6.83
N THR A 149 -2.37 18.61 7.23
CA THR A 149 -1.68 19.59 8.08
C THR A 149 -0.66 20.45 7.35
N VAL A 150 -0.54 20.26 6.04
CA VAL A 150 0.39 20.98 5.18
C VAL A 150 -0.03 22.45 5.10
N ALA A 151 0.96 23.34 5.14
CA ALA A 151 0.70 24.79 5.11
C ALA A 151 0.00 25.22 3.82
N ASN A 152 -1.03 26.06 3.95
CA ASN A 152 -1.96 26.48 2.90
C ASN A 152 -2.74 25.34 2.22
N GLU A 153 -2.78 24.16 2.81
CA GLU A 153 -3.63 23.04 2.38
C GLU A 153 -4.60 22.68 3.54
N GLY A 154 -5.56 21.82 3.25
CA GLY A 154 -6.50 21.24 4.18
C GLY A 154 -7.29 22.28 4.97
N ALA A 155 -7.16 22.25 6.29
CA ALA A 155 -7.90 23.13 7.17
C ALA A 155 -7.48 24.60 7.04
N ASP A 156 -6.22 24.85 6.67
CA ASP A 156 -5.72 26.20 6.42
C ASP A 156 -6.37 26.77 5.16
N GLU A 157 -6.34 26.03 4.04
CA GLU A 157 -6.96 26.49 2.80
C GLU A 157 -8.47 26.70 2.93
N PHE A 158 -9.17 25.74 3.56
CA PHE A 158 -10.60 25.86 3.86
C PHE A 158 -10.92 27.18 4.58
N ASN A 159 -10.10 27.55 5.57
CA ASN A 159 -10.29 28.79 6.31
C ASN A 159 -9.99 30.03 5.44
N GLN A 160 -8.95 29.98 4.61
CA GLN A 160 -8.62 31.08 3.69
C GLN A 160 -9.76 31.32 2.68
N ILE A 161 -10.34 30.26 2.13
CA ILE A 161 -11.48 30.34 1.20
C ILE A 161 -12.72 30.93 1.87
N ARG A 162 -13.03 30.50 3.10
CA ARG A 162 -14.07 31.13 3.94
C ARG A 162 -13.84 32.63 4.12
N LEU A 163 -12.61 33.05 4.41
CA LEU A 163 -12.27 34.46 4.57
C LEU A 163 -12.38 35.24 3.25
N ALA A 164 -12.13 34.60 2.10
CA ALA A 164 -12.38 35.20 0.79
C ALA A 164 -13.87 35.51 0.60
N ASP A 165 -14.77 34.60 0.99
CA ASP A 165 -16.22 34.85 0.95
C ASP A 165 -16.65 36.00 1.90
N ALA A 166 -16.02 36.14 3.07
CA ALA A 166 -16.23 37.32 3.92
C ALA A 166 -15.73 38.61 3.26
N TYR A 167 -14.62 38.56 2.52
CA TYR A 167 -14.16 39.67 1.71
C TYR A 167 -15.17 40.03 0.61
N LEU A 168 -15.73 39.05 -0.09
CA LEU A 168 -16.77 39.28 -1.10
C LEU A 168 -18.03 39.92 -0.52
N ASN A 169 -18.47 39.48 0.66
CA ASN A 169 -19.58 40.09 1.38
C ASN A 169 -19.38 41.60 1.55
N ALA A 170 -18.18 41.99 2.00
CA ALA A 170 -17.81 43.39 2.23
C ALA A 170 -17.58 44.21 0.94
N ASN A 171 -17.32 43.55 -0.18
CA ASN A 171 -16.88 44.18 -1.45
C ASN A 171 -17.87 43.98 -2.60
N GLY A 172 -19.17 43.99 -2.30
CA GLY A 172 -20.23 44.06 -3.32
C GLY A 172 -20.98 42.75 -3.60
N GLY A 173 -20.60 41.65 -2.96
CA GLY A 173 -21.33 40.37 -3.03
C GLY A 173 -22.63 40.38 -2.22
N GLY A 174 -22.66 41.12 -1.10
CA GLY A 174 -23.82 41.20 -0.23
C GLY A 174 -24.05 39.94 0.62
N SER A 175 -25.22 39.83 1.23
CA SER A 175 -25.52 38.85 2.29
C SER A 175 -25.58 37.38 1.86
N SER A 176 -25.47 37.10 0.56
CA SER A 176 -25.36 35.73 0.05
C SER A 176 -23.95 35.13 0.21
N TYR A 177 -22.95 35.96 0.54
CA TYR A 177 -21.54 35.60 0.75
C TYR A 177 -21.17 35.81 2.22
N GLY A 178 -20.18 35.07 2.71
CA GLY A 178 -19.61 35.24 4.04
C GLY A 178 -18.98 33.97 4.58
N ASP A 179 -17.98 34.11 5.44
CA ASP A 179 -17.28 32.97 6.05
C ASP A 179 -18.26 32.09 6.86
N GLY A 180 -19.26 32.68 7.53
CA GLY A 180 -20.28 31.95 8.27
C GLY A 180 -21.31 31.19 7.41
N ILE A 181 -21.37 31.39 6.08
CA ILE A 181 -22.35 30.73 5.18
C ILE A 181 -21.78 29.40 4.65
N TYR A 182 -21.25 28.62 5.58
CA TYR A 182 -20.68 27.30 5.39
C TYR A 182 -21.43 26.31 6.27
N PHE A 183 -21.38 25.03 5.96
CA PHE A 183 -22.22 24.00 6.54
C PHE A 183 -21.39 22.82 6.98
N ILE A 184 -21.85 22.12 8.01
CA ILE A 184 -21.31 20.85 8.49
C ILE A 184 -22.45 19.86 8.72
N ALA A 185 -22.31 18.66 8.20
CA ALA A 185 -23.28 17.56 8.30
C ALA A 185 -22.58 16.23 8.59
N PHE A 186 -23.26 15.35 9.33
CA PHE A 186 -22.92 13.95 9.50
C PHE A 186 -23.97 13.11 8.79
N LEU A 187 -23.55 12.28 7.83
CA LEU A 187 -24.42 11.27 7.24
C LEU A 187 -24.13 9.93 7.92
N ASN A 188 -25.12 9.42 8.65
CA ASN A 188 -25.00 8.47 9.76
C ASN A 188 -24.27 9.04 11.00
N THR A 189 -24.43 8.35 12.12
CA THR A 189 -23.80 8.72 13.39
C THR A 189 -22.29 8.50 13.34
N PRO A 190 -21.45 9.48 13.73
CA PRO A 190 -20.01 9.31 13.84
C PRO A 190 -19.64 8.11 14.72
N ASN A 191 -18.79 7.24 14.19
CA ASN A 191 -18.45 5.97 14.82
C ASN A 191 -17.04 5.51 14.38
N THR A 192 -16.29 4.89 15.29
CA THR A 192 -14.94 4.36 14.99
C THR A 192 -14.97 2.99 14.31
N THR A 193 -16.12 2.32 14.24
CA THR A 193 -16.30 1.01 13.59
C THR A 193 -17.37 1.02 12.50
N GLY A 194 -18.41 1.84 12.66
CA GLY A 194 -19.50 1.97 11.69
C GLY A 194 -19.21 2.94 10.55
N ALA A 195 -19.96 2.78 9.46
CA ALA A 195 -19.92 3.62 8.27
C ALA A 195 -20.62 4.97 8.49
N TRP A 196 -19.90 6.07 8.29
CA TRP A 196 -20.46 7.43 8.33
C TRP A 196 -19.70 8.39 7.41
N MET A 197 -20.28 9.55 7.12
CA MET A 197 -19.64 10.60 6.31
C MET A 197 -19.65 11.93 7.04
N LEU A 198 -18.51 12.61 7.03
CA LEU A 198 -18.40 14.03 7.30
C LEU A 198 -18.58 14.80 5.99
N GLN A 199 -19.54 15.72 5.97
CA GLN A 199 -19.75 16.64 4.86
C GLN A 199 -19.56 18.07 5.35
N PHE A 200 -18.76 18.87 4.66
CA PHE A 200 -18.62 20.29 4.98
C PHE A 200 -18.31 21.12 3.74
N GLY A 201 -18.70 22.40 3.78
CA GLY A 201 -18.52 23.29 2.64
C GLY A 201 -19.48 24.48 2.61
N GLY A 202 -19.35 25.30 1.58
CA GLY A 202 -20.07 26.54 1.38
C GLY A 202 -20.16 26.90 -0.10
N HIS A 203 -20.11 28.19 -0.40
CA HIS A 203 -20.13 28.72 -1.76
C HIS A 203 -18.90 28.26 -2.55
N HIS A 204 -17.70 28.50 -2.02
CA HIS A 204 -16.43 28.22 -2.68
C HIS A 204 -15.69 26.96 -2.17
N TYR A 205 -16.31 26.13 -1.35
CA TYR A 205 -15.68 24.91 -0.85
C TYR A 205 -16.68 23.78 -0.72
N ALA A 206 -16.28 22.54 -0.99
CA ALA A 206 -17.04 21.36 -0.62
C ALA A 206 -16.13 20.15 -0.47
N ALA A 207 -16.32 19.40 0.60
CA ALA A 207 -15.63 18.13 0.83
C ALA A 207 -16.57 17.09 1.43
N ASN A 208 -16.40 15.85 0.97
CA ASN A 208 -17.04 14.66 1.51
C ASN A 208 -15.96 13.69 1.99
N ILE A 209 -15.95 13.37 3.28
CA ILE A 209 -15.03 12.40 3.86
C ILE A 209 -15.83 11.24 4.43
N ALA A 210 -15.64 10.06 3.86
CA ALA A 210 -16.31 8.83 4.26
C ALA A 210 -15.39 8.00 5.16
N TYR A 211 -15.95 7.52 6.27
CA TYR A 211 -15.29 6.71 7.28
C TYR A 211 -15.99 5.36 7.42
N ASN A 212 -15.23 4.29 7.63
CA ASN A 212 -15.75 2.98 7.99
C ASN A 212 -14.65 2.16 8.68
N GLN A 213 -15.01 1.35 9.68
CA GLN A 213 -14.07 0.45 10.37
C GLN A 213 -12.78 1.13 10.89
N GLY A 214 -12.85 2.40 11.26
CA GLY A 214 -11.70 3.15 11.79
C GLY A 214 -10.77 3.68 10.72
N HIS A 215 -11.19 3.67 9.45
CA HIS A 215 -10.42 4.16 8.31
C HIS A 215 -11.19 5.21 7.52
N VAL A 216 -10.46 6.11 6.87
CA VAL A 216 -10.98 6.91 5.76
C VAL A 216 -11.07 6.01 4.54
N ILE A 217 -12.27 5.87 3.98
CA ILE A 217 -12.57 5.06 2.78
C ILE A 217 -12.88 5.93 1.56
N GLY A 218 -13.06 7.24 1.76
CA GLY A 218 -13.12 8.20 0.66
C GLY A 218 -12.98 9.63 1.16
N THR A 219 -12.40 10.48 0.33
CA THR A 219 -12.14 11.90 0.64
C THR A 219 -12.60 12.82 -0.48
N THR A 220 -13.32 12.26 -1.46
CA THR A 220 -13.82 13.00 -2.62
C THR A 220 -15.32 12.76 -2.79
N PRO A 221 -16.06 13.67 -3.44
CA PRO A 221 -15.57 14.82 -4.19
C PRO A 221 -15.04 15.95 -3.31
N GLN A 222 -14.11 16.72 -3.88
CA GLN A 222 -13.65 17.99 -3.32
C GLN A 222 -13.71 19.09 -4.37
N HIS A 223 -14.21 20.27 -3.98
CA HIS A 223 -14.25 21.47 -4.82
C HIS A 223 -13.73 22.65 -4.03
N GLU A 224 -12.86 23.43 -4.65
CA GLU A 224 -12.48 24.77 -4.20
C GLU A 224 -12.72 25.82 -5.27
N ALA A 225 -12.92 27.04 -4.79
CA ALA A 225 -12.90 28.23 -5.60
C ALA A 225 -12.36 29.43 -4.80
N VAL A 226 -11.93 30.48 -5.49
CA VAL A 226 -11.58 31.74 -4.82
C VAL A 226 -11.79 32.95 -5.71
N GLU A 227 -12.45 33.95 -5.13
CA GLU A 227 -12.55 35.30 -5.66
C GLU A 227 -12.44 36.32 -4.51
N PRO A 228 -11.58 37.34 -4.60
CA PRO A 228 -10.48 37.52 -5.55
C PRO A 228 -9.30 36.57 -5.26
N LEU A 229 -8.35 36.45 -6.20
CA LEU A 229 -7.17 35.58 -6.04
C LEU A 229 -6.25 35.96 -4.88
N THR A 230 -6.23 37.25 -4.51
CA THR A 230 -5.47 37.78 -3.39
C THR A 230 -6.30 38.84 -2.69
N PHE A 231 -6.33 38.78 -1.36
CA PHE A 231 -7.05 39.77 -0.55
C PHE A 231 -6.35 39.96 0.79
N THR A 232 -6.60 41.11 1.41
CA THR A 232 -6.06 41.46 2.73
C THR A 232 -7.20 41.67 3.71
N THR A 233 -7.15 40.99 4.85
CA THR A 233 -8.06 41.20 5.98
C THR A 233 -7.25 41.12 7.28
N ASN A 234 -7.56 41.98 8.27
CA ASN A 234 -6.85 42.04 9.54
C ASN A 234 -5.31 42.11 9.41
N ASN A 235 -4.80 42.87 8.42
CA ASN A 235 -3.38 43.00 8.08
C ASN A 235 -2.67 41.72 7.60
N THR A 236 -3.41 40.64 7.34
CA THR A 236 -2.88 39.42 6.72
C THR A 236 -3.34 39.34 5.27
N THR A 237 -2.42 39.03 4.36
CA THR A 237 -2.72 38.81 2.95
C THR A 237 -2.79 37.31 2.67
N TYR A 238 -3.87 36.88 2.02
CA TYR A 238 -4.15 35.49 1.69
C TYR A 238 -4.16 35.31 0.17
N SER A 239 -3.82 34.12 -0.30
CA SER A 239 -3.84 33.76 -1.73
C SER A 239 -4.05 32.25 -1.90
N PRO A 240 -5.20 31.71 -1.45
CA PRO A 240 -5.51 30.29 -1.61
C PRO A 240 -5.53 29.92 -3.10
N LEU A 241 -5.43 28.64 -3.43
CA LEU A 241 -5.34 28.11 -4.79
C LEU A 241 -4.07 28.51 -5.59
N THR A 242 -3.11 29.20 -4.96
CA THR A 242 -1.87 29.59 -5.63
C THR A 242 -0.92 28.40 -5.80
N GLN A 243 -0.90 27.46 -4.85
CA GLN A 243 -0.05 26.27 -4.89
C GLN A 243 -0.45 25.33 -6.04
N GLU A 244 -1.74 25.05 -6.12
CA GLU A 244 -2.51 24.34 -7.15
C GLU A 244 -2.20 24.90 -8.54
N ARG A 245 -2.43 26.21 -8.72
CA ARG A 245 -2.22 26.88 -10.00
C ARG A 245 -0.76 26.80 -10.42
N ASN A 246 0.17 27.06 -9.50
CA ASN A 246 1.60 27.03 -9.79
C ASN A 246 2.07 25.61 -10.16
N ALA A 247 1.57 24.58 -9.47
CA ALA A 247 1.95 23.20 -9.73
C ALA A 247 1.42 22.73 -11.10
N MET A 248 0.16 23.03 -11.42
CA MET A 248 -0.41 22.77 -12.75
C MET A 248 0.32 23.52 -13.86
N ALA A 249 0.65 24.79 -13.63
CA ALA A 249 1.39 25.61 -14.57
C ALA A 249 2.84 25.10 -14.79
N ALA A 250 3.50 24.62 -13.73
CA ALA A 250 4.82 24.01 -13.82
C ALA A 250 4.81 22.70 -14.63
N MET A 251 3.80 21.84 -14.42
CA MET A 251 3.57 20.65 -15.24
C MET A 251 3.44 21.02 -16.72
N LEU A 252 2.55 21.97 -17.06
CA LEU A 252 2.33 22.40 -18.45
C LEU A 252 3.57 23.07 -19.07
N GLY A 253 4.26 23.93 -18.32
CA GLY A 253 5.48 24.60 -18.76
C GLY A 253 6.65 23.65 -19.02
N SER A 254 6.62 22.43 -18.45
CA SER A 254 7.64 21.41 -18.66
C SER A 254 7.49 20.60 -19.95
N LEU A 255 6.33 20.68 -20.61
CA LEU A 255 6.06 19.96 -21.85
C LEU A 255 6.84 20.60 -23.01
N ASP A 256 7.39 19.77 -23.90
CA ASP A 256 7.93 20.29 -25.17
C ASP A 256 6.80 20.75 -26.12
N ALA A 257 7.16 21.37 -27.24
CA ALA A 257 6.18 21.91 -28.18
C ALA A 257 5.22 20.85 -28.77
N THR A 258 5.68 19.62 -28.99
CA THR A 258 4.87 18.52 -29.54
C THR A 258 3.93 17.97 -28.48
N GLN A 259 4.45 17.75 -27.27
CA GLN A 259 3.69 17.32 -26.11
C GLN A 259 2.61 18.34 -25.76
N LEU A 260 2.95 19.63 -25.71
CA LEU A 260 2.02 20.71 -25.37
C LEU A 260 0.91 20.85 -26.43
N ALA A 261 1.25 20.70 -27.72
CA ALA A 261 0.26 20.68 -28.80
C ALA A 261 -0.70 19.49 -28.69
N THR A 262 -0.18 18.31 -28.30
CA THR A 262 -0.99 17.10 -28.07
C THR A 262 -1.91 17.25 -26.86
N ALA A 263 -1.42 17.89 -25.79
CA ALA A 263 -2.22 18.19 -24.60
C ALA A 263 -3.29 19.27 -24.84
N LYS A 264 -3.16 20.08 -25.89
CA LYS A 264 -4.06 21.21 -26.13
C LYS A 264 -5.43 20.72 -26.62
N SER A 265 -6.47 21.07 -25.88
CA SER A 265 -7.86 20.85 -26.25
C SER A 265 -8.34 21.92 -27.24
N SER A 266 -9.17 21.52 -28.20
CA SER A 266 -9.90 22.45 -29.08
C SER A 266 -11.17 23.01 -28.44
N SER A 267 -11.62 22.43 -27.32
CA SER A 267 -12.79 22.89 -26.58
C SER A 267 -12.44 24.04 -25.65
N THR A 268 -13.34 25.01 -25.51
CA THR A 268 -13.25 26.06 -24.50
C THR A 268 -14.05 25.68 -23.26
N PHE A 269 -13.49 25.91 -22.08
CA PHE A 269 -14.14 25.62 -20.80
C PHE A 269 -14.36 26.92 -20.04
N ASN A 270 -15.59 27.13 -19.56
CA ASN A 270 -15.95 28.28 -18.73
C ASN A 270 -16.03 27.91 -17.24
N ASP A 271 -15.97 26.62 -16.91
CA ASP A 271 -15.98 26.06 -15.56
C ASP A 271 -15.36 24.65 -15.60
N CYS A 272 -15.14 24.04 -14.43
CA CYS A 272 -14.87 22.62 -14.27
C CYS A 272 -16.06 21.79 -14.79
N VAL A 273 -15.77 20.69 -15.47
CA VAL A 273 -16.78 19.84 -16.11
C VAL A 273 -17.41 18.88 -15.11
N MET A 274 -16.64 18.35 -14.16
CA MET A 274 -17.09 17.35 -13.18
C MET A 274 -17.38 17.96 -11.80
N LEU A 275 -17.96 19.15 -11.79
CA LEU A 275 -18.39 19.78 -10.54
C LEU A 275 -19.31 18.80 -9.73
N PRO A 276 -19.06 18.62 -8.42
CA PRO A 276 -19.68 17.57 -7.59
C PRO A 276 -21.21 17.48 -7.35
N GLY A 277 -22.11 17.27 -8.32
CA GLY A 277 -23.54 17.01 -8.00
C GLY A 277 -24.55 17.51 -9.03
N ALA A 278 -25.81 17.09 -8.89
CA ALA A 278 -26.80 17.24 -9.95
C ALA A 278 -27.40 18.66 -10.10
N SER A 279 -27.38 19.47 -9.04
CA SER A 279 -28.04 20.79 -8.97
C SER A 279 -27.35 21.90 -9.78
N THR A 280 -26.08 21.69 -10.17
CA THR A 280 -25.29 22.63 -10.99
C THR A 280 -25.15 22.16 -12.43
N GLY A 281 -25.81 21.05 -12.81
CA GLY A 281 -25.80 20.51 -14.18
C GLY A 281 -24.56 19.70 -14.57
N GLY A 282 -23.66 19.40 -13.62
CA GLY A 282 -22.50 18.53 -13.86
C GLY A 282 -22.90 17.07 -14.11
N PRO A 283 -22.15 16.32 -14.94
CA PRO A 283 -22.44 14.92 -15.20
C PRO A 283 -22.14 14.06 -13.95
N SER A 284 -23.02 13.11 -13.67
CA SER A 284 -22.87 12.13 -12.56
C SER A 284 -21.84 11.05 -12.85
N SER A 285 -21.35 10.98 -14.09
CA SER A 285 -20.38 9.99 -14.55
C SER A 285 -19.21 10.68 -15.24
N PHE A 286 -18.02 10.14 -15.03
CA PHE A 286 -16.83 10.67 -15.64
C PHE A 286 -16.80 10.40 -17.15
N PRO A 287 -16.23 11.31 -17.96
CA PRO A 287 -16.05 11.07 -19.38
C PRO A 287 -15.27 9.78 -19.64
N THR A 288 -15.79 8.95 -20.54
CA THR A 288 -15.14 7.69 -20.94
C THR A 288 -14.02 7.91 -21.95
N THR A 289 -14.12 8.97 -22.76
CA THR A 289 -13.08 9.37 -23.71
C THR A 289 -12.00 10.19 -23.02
N LYS A 290 -10.79 9.65 -22.99
CA LYS A 290 -9.58 10.35 -22.57
C LYS A 290 -9.18 11.36 -23.66
N ILE A 291 -8.73 12.55 -23.26
CA ILE A 291 -8.25 13.60 -24.18
C ILE A 291 -6.89 14.11 -23.71
N GLY A 292 -6.08 14.59 -24.64
CA GLY A 292 -4.79 15.22 -24.35
C GLY A 292 -3.62 14.24 -24.38
N LEU A 293 -2.55 14.61 -23.69
CA LEU A 293 -1.26 13.91 -23.69
C LEU A 293 -1.26 12.79 -22.64
N ALA A 294 -1.01 11.55 -23.08
CA ALA A 294 -0.83 10.42 -22.17
C ALA A 294 0.50 10.52 -21.41
N GLY A 295 0.50 10.16 -20.12
CA GLY A 295 1.67 10.20 -19.26
C GLY A 295 2.77 9.22 -19.66
N SER A 296 2.45 8.17 -20.41
CA SER A 296 3.42 7.28 -21.05
C SER A 296 4.32 7.97 -22.09
N ALA A 297 3.92 9.14 -22.59
CA ALA A 297 4.73 9.96 -23.49
C ALA A 297 5.64 10.96 -22.75
N LEU A 298 5.64 10.96 -21.42
CA LEU A 298 6.43 11.85 -20.58
C LEU A 298 7.73 11.21 -20.12
N ASN A 299 8.77 12.03 -19.97
CA ASN A 299 9.99 11.61 -19.30
C ASN A 299 9.81 11.58 -17.76
N SER A 300 10.79 11.02 -17.05
CA SER A 300 10.72 10.88 -15.58
C SER A 300 10.55 12.21 -14.84
N THR A 301 11.20 13.29 -15.29
CA THR A 301 11.07 14.63 -14.68
C THR A 301 9.66 15.19 -14.86
N GLN A 302 9.10 15.06 -16.06
CA GLN A 302 7.73 15.49 -16.36
C GLN A 302 6.70 14.69 -15.56
N LYS A 303 6.88 13.36 -15.44
CA LYS A 303 6.02 12.51 -14.60
C LYS A 303 6.00 12.95 -13.14
N GLN A 304 7.15 13.34 -12.59
CA GLN A 304 7.23 13.88 -11.23
C GLN A 304 6.53 15.24 -11.11
N LEU A 305 6.54 16.07 -12.16
CA LEU A 305 5.77 17.32 -12.18
C LEU A 305 4.26 17.09 -12.29
N VAL A 306 3.82 16.02 -12.97
CA VAL A 306 2.40 15.60 -12.96
C VAL A 306 1.97 15.19 -11.57
N LEU A 307 2.77 14.38 -10.88
CA LEU A 307 2.49 13.99 -9.49
C LEU A 307 2.51 15.21 -8.56
N ALA A 308 3.47 16.12 -8.74
CA ALA A 308 3.52 17.38 -8.01
C ALA A 308 2.31 18.27 -8.28
N ALA A 309 1.75 18.24 -9.50
CA ALA A 309 0.52 18.92 -9.86
C ALA A 309 -0.74 18.25 -9.31
N MET A 310 -0.71 17.00 -8.87
CA MET A 310 -1.85 16.41 -8.13
C MET A 310 -1.79 16.71 -6.64
N LYS A 311 -0.58 16.98 -6.14
CA LYS A 311 -0.26 16.97 -4.72
C LYS A 311 -1.06 17.95 -3.84
N PRO A 312 -1.25 19.24 -4.20
CA PRO A 312 -1.94 20.19 -3.34
C PRO A 312 -3.35 19.72 -2.94
N TRP A 313 -4.20 19.40 -3.93
CA TRP A 313 -5.52 18.77 -3.73
C TRP A 313 -5.50 17.55 -2.80
N VAL A 314 -4.53 16.66 -3.01
CA VAL A 314 -4.45 15.42 -2.26
C VAL A 314 -4.01 15.68 -0.82
N GLN A 315 -3.25 16.75 -0.58
CA GLN A 315 -2.80 17.19 0.74
C GLN A 315 -3.87 17.94 1.54
N ASP A 316 -5.03 18.23 0.96
CA ASP A 316 -6.20 18.67 1.72
C ASP A 316 -6.80 17.55 2.56
N ALA A 317 -6.65 16.30 2.11
CA ALA A 317 -7.01 15.12 2.87
C ALA A 317 -6.00 14.88 4.01
N ASP A 318 -6.40 14.08 5.02
CA ASP A 318 -5.49 13.62 6.09
C ASP A 318 -4.12 13.18 5.54
N ASP A 319 -3.02 13.54 6.23
CA ASP A 319 -1.66 13.38 5.73
C ASP A 319 -1.32 11.92 5.36
N THR A 320 -1.86 10.95 6.10
CA THR A 320 -1.66 9.52 5.82
C THR A 320 -2.43 9.10 4.58
N VAL A 321 -3.67 9.59 4.45
CA VAL A 321 -4.52 9.37 3.27
C VAL A 321 -3.85 9.95 2.03
N ALA A 322 -3.40 11.20 2.13
CA ALA A 322 -2.71 11.92 1.08
C ALA A 322 -1.48 11.15 0.56
N ALA A 323 -0.61 10.72 1.48
CA ALA A 323 0.60 9.98 1.15
C ALA A 323 0.32 8.66 0.42
N ASN A 324 -0.76 7.98 0.76
CA ASN A 324 -1.15 6.71 0.15
C ASN A 324 -1.82 6.92 -1.22
N LEU A 325 -2.70 7.92 -1.37
CA LEU A 325 -3.30 8.27 -2.66
C LEU A 325 -2.24 8.69 -3.67
N LEU A 326 -1.23 9.45 -3.26
CA LEU A 326 -0.14 9.84 -4.15
C LEU A 326 0.66 8.65 -4.69
N LYS A 327 0.87 7.58 -3.89
CA LYS A 327 1.51 6.35 -4.39
C LYS A 327 0.67 5.64 -5.45
N ILE A 328 -0.65 5.61 -5.26
CA ILE A 328 -1.58 5.05 -6.25
C ILE A 328 -1.48 5.86 -7.53
N TYR A 329 -1.58 7.18 -7.44
CA TYR A 329 -1.54 8.05 -8.61
C TYR A 329 -0.19 7.99 -9.32
N GLU A 330 0.92 7.86 -8.58
CA GLU A 330 2.26 7.64 -9.14
C GLU A 330 2.35 6.34 -9.95
N SER A 331 1.77 5.24 -9.44
CA SER A 331 1.74 3.95 -10.15
C SER A 331 0.90 3.98 -11.44
N GLU A 332 -0.04 4.94 -11.54
CA GLU A 332 -0.98 5.07 -12.65
C GLU A 332 -0.57 6.13 -13.70
N LEU A 333 0.58 6.79 -13.54
CA LEU A 333 0.99 7.92 -14.38
C LEU A 333 1.02 7.58 -15.87
N ASP A 334 1.42 6.37 -16.27
CA ASP A 334 1.47 5.97 -17.69
C ASP A 334 0.10 6.00 -18.38
N ASN A 335 -0.97 5.79 -17.60
CA ASN A 335 -2.35 5.79 -18.05
C ASN A 335 -3.11 7.08 -17.67
N THR A 336 -2.40 8.11 -17.23
CA THR A 336 -2.95 9.41 -16.85
C THR A 336 -2.80 10.42 -17.99
N TYR A 337 -3.84 11.19 -18.27
CA TYR A 337 -3.89 12.12 -19.39
C TYR A 337 -3.91 13.58 -18.93
N ILE A 338 -3.15 14.43 -19.62
CA ILE A 338 -3.07 15.86 -19.38
C ILE A 338 -3.74 16.59 -20.54
N ALA A 339 -4.74 17.41 -20.22
CA ALA A 339 -5.39 18.29 -21.20
C ALA A 339 -5.34 19.74 -20.73
N TRP A 340 -5.25 20.69 -21.65
CA TRP A 340 -5.30 22.11 -21.31
C TRP A 340 -5.91 22.98 -22.40
N THR A 341 -6.30 24.21 -22.06
CA THR A 341 -6.78 25.25 -22.98
C THR A 341 -6.17 26.59 -22.58
N GLY A 342 -5.69 27.35 -23.57
CA GLY A 342 -5.06 28.66 -23.36
C GLY A 342 -3.99 28.99 -24.39
N ASN A 343 -3.17 29.99 -24.08
CA ASN A 343 -2.10 30.52 -24.94
C ASN A 343 -0.72 30.52 -24.27
N GLY A 344 -0.50 29.57 -23.35
CA GLY A 344 0.79 29.41 -22.67
C GLY A 344 1.94 29.02 -23.60
N THR A 345 3.16 29.29 -23.14
CA THR A 345 4.42 29.15 -23.87
C THR A 345 5.29 28.08 -23.22
N VAL A 346 5.83 27.16 -24.03
CA VAL A 346 6.76 26.11 -23.59
C VAL A 346 7.92 26.72 -22.81
N GLY A 347 8.28 26.11 -21.68
CA GLY A 347 9.39 26.55 -20.83
C GLY A 347 9.08 27.74 -19.92
N ASP A 348 7.89 28.35 -20.02
CA ASP A 348 7.47 29.47 -19.16
C ASP A 348 6.15 29.17 -18.46
N ALA A 349 6.24 28.58 -17.26
CA ALA A 349 5.09 28.27 -16.42
C ALA A 349 4.22 29.49 -16.11
N SER A 350 4.78 30.71 -16.07
CA SER A 350 4.01 31.92 -15.71
C SER A 350 2.94 32.30 -16.73
N THR A 351 3.03 31.73 -17.95
CA THR A 351 2.10 31.96 -19.05
C THR A 351 0.88 31.04 -19.05
N PHE A 352 0.82 30.07 -18.13
CA PHE A 352 -0.29 29.12 -18.01
C PHE A 352 -1.23 29.49 -16.87
N LEU A 353 -2.54 29.26 -17.07
CA LEU A 353 -3.59 29.47 -16.07
C LEU A 353 -3.60 30.90 -15.49
N ASN A 354 -3.29 31.89 -16.34
CA ASN A 354 -3.13 33.30 -15.94
C ASN A 354 -4.12 34.24 -16.64
N ALA A 355 -5.08 33.68 -17.37
CA ALA A 355 -6.10 34.42 -18.11
C ALA A 355 -7.45 33.69 -18.05
N GLN A 356 -8.53 34.46 -18.19
CA GLN A 356 -9.88 33.90 -18.26
C GLN A 356 -10.01 32.84 -19.37
N SER A 357 -10.86 31.84 -19.14
CA SER A 357 -11.08 30.67 -20.01
C SER A 357 -9.86 29.78 -20.20
N ASN A 358 -8.80 29.99 -19.42
CA ASN A 358 -7.74 29.01 -19.29
C ASN A 358 -8.26 27.83 -18.46
N TYR A 359 -7.81 26.64 -18.83
CA TYR A 359 -8.25 25.40 -18.20
C TYR A 359 -7.15 24.36 -18.27
N ALA A 360 -7.06 23.51 -17.26
CA ALA A 360 -6.21 22.33 -17.27
C ALA A 360 -6.89 21.15 -16.57
N ARG A 361 -6.58 19.94 -17.01
CA ARG A 361 -7.12 18.70 -16.47
C ARG A 361 -6.08 17.60 -16.40
N ILE A 362 -6.12 16.86 -15.30
CA ILE A 362 -5.45 15.57 -15.10
C ILE A 362 -6.54 14.50 -15.00
N ASP A 363 -6.46 13.49 -15.87
CA ASP A 363 -7.48 12.43 -16.00
C ASP A 363 -6.82 11.05 -16.02
N GLY A 364 -6.77 10.40 -14.86
CA GLY A 364 -6.19 9.07 -14.65
C GLY A 364 -7.21 7.94 -14.49
N PRO A 365 -6.71 6.71 -14.22
CA PRO A 365 -7.52 5.58 -13.80
C PRO A 365 -8.25 5.84 -12.47
N SER A 366 -7.55 6.33 -11.44
CA SER A 366 -8.14 6.71 -10.15
C SER A 366 -8.37 8.21 -10.02
N VAL A 367 -7.43 9.06 -10.44
CA VAL A 367 -7.48 10.52 -10.21
C VAL A 367 -8.23 11.31 -11.29
N TRP A 368 -8.94 12.35 -10.88
CA TRP A 368 -9.49 13.39 -11.75
C TRP A 368 -9.32 14.77 -11.09
N ILE A 369 -8.57 15.67 -11.73
CA ILE A 369 -8.37 17.05 -11.26
C ILE A 369 -8.63 18.01 -12.41
N GLU A 370 -9.37 19.09 -12.17
CA GLU A 370 -9.57 20.17 -13.14
C GLU A 370 -9.31 21.52 -12.50
N PHE A 371 -8.64 22.42 -13.22
CA PHE A 371 -8.43 23.81 -12.81
C PHE A 371 -8.98 24.74 -13.90
N ALA A 372 -9.95 25.57 -13.56
CA ALA A 372 -10.62 26.49 -14.47
C ALA A 372 -10.45 27.96 -14.03
N CYS A 373 -10.05 28.83 -14.96
CA CYS A 373 -9.93 30.26 -14.75
C CYS A 373 -11.19 30.97 -15.25
N GLN A 374 -12.18 31.19 -14.39
CA GLN A 374 -13.39 31.94 -14.72
C GLN A 374 -13.15 33.46 -14.69
N GLY A 375 -14.13 34.21 -15.21
CA GLY A 375 -14.20 35.65 -14.98
C GLY A 375 -14.87 35.94 -13.64
N GLY A 376 -14.33 36.89 -12.87
CA GLY A 376 -14.86 37.29 -11.57
C GLY A 376 -16.32 37.76 -11.64
N ILE A 377 -17.12 37.30 -10.66
CA ILE A 377 -18.55 37.57 -10.56
C ILE A 377 -18.81 38.84 -9.74
N VAL A 378 -18.17 38.95 -8.57
CA VAL A 378 -18.30 40.07 -7.64
C VAL A 378 -17.21 41.11 -7.92
N ILE A 379 -15.95 40.67 -7.94
CA ILE A 379 -14.75 41.42 -8.28
C ILE A 379 -14.50 41.28 -9.78
N ARG A 380 -15.27 42.04 -10.56
CA ARG A 380 -15.23 42.03 -12.02
C ARG A 380 -13.84 42.36 -12.57
N ASN A 381 -13.55 41.87 -13.77
CA ASN A 381 -12.26 42.04 -14.49
C ASN A 381 -11.06 41.38 -13.80
N GLN A 382 -11.29 40.45 -12.87
CA GLN A 382 -10.28 39.56 -12.33
C GLN A 382 -10.59 38.11 -12.70
N ILE A 383 -9.63 37.23 -12.45
CA ILE A 383 -9.82 35.79 -12.58
C ILE A 383 -10.43 35.27 -11.28
N HIS A 384 -11.36 34.34 -11.44
CA HIS A 384 -11.95 33.55 -10.37
C HIS A 384 -11.55 32.09 -10.61
N TYR A 385 -10.75 31.50 -9.73
CA TYR A 385 -10.37 30.10 -9.87
C TYR A 385 -11.49 29.19 -9.37
N HIS A 386 -11.81 28.18 -10.17
CA HIS A 386 -12.56 27.01 -9.76
C HIS A 386 -11.68 25.78 -9.97
N THR A 387 -11.70 24.86 -9.01
CA THR A 387 -11.03 23.58 -9.14
C THR A 387 -11.87 22.45 -8.57
N VAL A 388 -11.64 21.23 -9.04
CA VAL A 388 -12.26 20.03 -8.50
C VAL A 388 -11.25 18.89 -8.46
N TRP A 389 -11.23 18.15 -7.36
CA TRP A 389 -10.54 16.88 -7.23
C TRP A 389 -11.52 15.76 -6.91
N ARG A 390 -11.44 14.68 -7.68
CA ARG A 390 -12.25 13.47 -7.50
C ARG A 390 -11.40 12.22 -7.70
N ASP A 391 -11.69 11.20 -6.90
CA ASP A 391 -11.13 9.86 -7.07
C ASP A 391 -12.24 8.93 -7.55
N ARG A 392 -12.06 8.26 -8.70
CA ARG A 392 -13.10 7.44 -9.34
C ARG A 392 -13.65 6.36 -8.43
N ASN A 393 -12.75 5.81 -7.63
CA ASN A 393 -13.00 4.65 -6.79
C ASN A 393 -13.43 5.06 -5.39
N ARG A 394 -13.20 6.32 -4.98
CA ARG A 394 -13.40 6.81 -3.60
C ARG A 394 -14.23 8.10 -3.54
N ASP A 395 -15.19 8.20 -4.46
CA ASP A 395 -16.09 9.33 -4.64
C ASP A 395 -17.40 9.12 -3.87
N TYR A 396 -17.94 10.17 -3.25
CA TYR A 396 -19.25 10.19 -2.56
C TYR A 396 -19.48 9.10 -1.52
N GLY A 397 -18.41 8.47 -0.99
CA GLY A 397 -18.55 7.34 -0.10
C GLY A 397 -19.46 6.25 -0.67
N LYS A 398 -19.33 5.91 -1.97
CA LYS A 398 -20.06 4.81 -2.65
C LYS A 398 -20.09 3.52 -1.80
N ASP A 399 -19.05 3.36 -1.01
CA ASP A 399 -18.76 2.23 -0.14
C ASP A 399 -19.49 2.23 1.20
N LEU A 400 -20.09 3.35 1.60
CA LEU A 400 -20.91 3.45 2.81
C LEU A 400 -22.22 2.67 2.70
N SER A 401 -22.65 2.34 1.48
CA SER A 401 -23.83 1.51 1.21
C SER A 401 -23.55 0.01 1.25
N LEU A 402 -22.27 -0.37 1.29
CA LEU A 402 -21.84 -1.76 1.20
C LEU A 402 -21.74 -2.37 2.61
N THR A 403 -22.50 -3.44 2.82
CA THR A 403 -22.51 -4.25 4.07
C THR A 403 -21.34 -5.25 4.13
N THR A 404 -20.48 -5.23 3.12
CA THR A 404 -19.25 -6.02 3.03
C THR A 404 -18.07 -5.04 2.99
N PRO A 405 -17.00 -5.27 3.78
CA PRO A 405 -15.84 -4.38 3.79
C PRO A 405 -15.29 -4.18 2.37
N LEU A 406 -15.18 -2.93 1.94
CA LEU A 406 -14.30 -2.59 0.82
C LEU A 406 -12.88 -2.46 1.33
N ASP A 407 -11.95 -2.80 0.45
CA ASP A 407 -10.50 -2.70 0.65
C ASP A 407 -9.89 -3.79 1.52
N ILE A 408 -10.35 -5.00 1.27
CA ILE A 408 -9.53 -6.16 1.56
C ILE A 408 -8.51 -6.29 0.42
N SER A 409 -7.24 -5.95 0.67
CA SER A 409 -6.15 -6.15 -0.31
C SER A 409 -6.17 -7.59 -0.83
N ALA A 410 -6.21 -7.77 -2.17
CA ALA A 410 -6.12 -9.09 -2.76
C ALA A 410 -4.76 -9.72 -2.43
N LEU A 411 -4.77 -10.84 -1.69
CA LEU A 411 -3.55 -11.52 -1.30
C LEU A 411 -3.11 -12.51 -2.38
N ALA A 412 -1.84 -12.43 -2.79
CA ALA A 412 -1.20 -13.49 -3.55
C ALA A 412 -0.67 -14.55 -2.59
N SER A 413 -1.33 -15.72 -2.53
CA SER A 413 -0.84 -16.89 -1.78
C SER A 413 0.06 -17.74 -2.66
N THR A 414 1.27 -18.03 -2.16
CA THR A 414 2.29 -18.81 -2.87
C THR A 414 2.88 -19.89 -1.96
N ASN A 415 3.37 -20.97 -2.55
CA ASN A 415 4.19 -21.95 -1.84
C ASN A 415 5.50 -21.27 -1.39
N GLY A 416 5.82 -21.36 -0.10
CA GLY A 416 6.92 -20.61 0.51
C GLY A 416 8.33 -21.05 0.10
N ALA A 417 8.47 -22.18 -0.59
CA ALA A 417 9.75 -22.64 -1.15
C ALA A 417 9.95 -22.21 -2.61
N SER A 418 8.88 -22.27 -3.40
CA SER A 418 8.91 -22.10 -4.86
C SER A 418 8.42 -20.74 -5.36
N PHE A 419 7.65 -20.02 -4.53
CA PHE A 419 6.82 -18.88 -4.90
C PHE A 419 5.79 -19.12 -6.01
N VAL A 420 5.52 -20.37 -6.35
CA VAL A 420 4.41 -20.71 -7.26
C VAL A 420 3.08 -20.38 -6.58
N ALA A 421 2.26 -19.59 -7.26
CA ALA A 421 0.98 -19.11 -6.74
C ALA A 421 -0.13 -20.16 -6.78
N GLY A 422 -1.10 -20.01 -5.89
CA GLY A 422 -2.45 -20.58 -6.03
C GLY A 422 -2.67 -21.99 -5.48
N THR A 423 -1.63 -22.73 -5.05
CA THR A 423 -1.83 -24.05 -4.42
C THR A 423 -0.92 -24.24 -3.20
N LEU A 424 -1.50 -24.69 -2.09
CA LEU A 424 -0.80 -25.08 -0.86
C LEU A 424 -1.27 -26.46 -0.39
N SER A 425 -0.53 -27.05 0.54
CA SER A 425 -0.90 -28.32 1.20
C SER A 425 -0.84 -28.18 2.71
N PRO A 426 -1.66 -28.94 3.47
CA PRO A 426 -1.63 -28.91 4.93
C PRO A 426 -0.23 -29.12 5.48
N GLU A 427 0.08 -28.37 6.54
CA GLU A 427 1.40 -28.29 7.18
C GLU A 427 2.56 -27.78 6.31
N GLY A 428 2.32 -27.43 5.04
CA GLY A 428 3.28 -26.76 4.18
C GLY A 428 3.48 -25.29 4.56
N ILE A 429 4.58 -24.71 4.09
CA ILE A 429 4.90 -23.29 4.27
C ILE A 429 4.27 -22.49 3.13
N GLY A 430 3.51 -21.45 3.47
CA GLY A 430 2.95 -20.49 2.54
C GLY A 430 3.52 -19.09 2.75
N SER A 431 3.53 -18.30 1.69
CA SER A 431 3.84 -16.87 1.71
C SER A 431 2.67 -16.07 1.14
N LEU A 432 2.27 -15.02 1.85
CA LEU A 432 1.30 -14.02 1.42
C LEU A 432 2.05 -12.75 1.02
N PHE A 433 1.72 -12.19 -0.14
CA PHE A 433 2.18 -10.88 -0.58
C PHE A 433 1.01 -9.92 -0.73
N GLY A 434 1.25 -8.66 -0.37
CA GLY A 434 0.27 -7.58 -0.41
C GLY A 434 0.89 -6.28 0.12
N THR A 435 0.06 -5.28 0.41
CA THR A 435 0.48 -4.02 1.03
C THR A 435 -0.27 -3.79 2.33
N GLY A 436 0.38 -3.16 3.33
CA GLY A 436 -0.26 -2.83 4.61
C GLY A 436 -0.58 -4.04 5.49
N LEU A 437 0.12 -5.17 5.30
CA LEU A 437 -0.18 -6.43 6.01
C LEU A 437 0.23 -6.41 7.49
N ALA A 438 1.17 -5.55 7.88
CA ALA A 438 1.64 -5.35 9.25
C ALA A 438 2.13 -3.91 9.44
N ALA A 439 2.16 -3.42 10.69
CA ALA A 439 2.72 -2.11 11.01
C ALA A 439 4.26 -2.10 10.97
N SER A 440 4.88 -3.24 11.34
CA SER A 440 6.33 -3.38 11.37
C SER A 440 6.76 -4.78 10.93
N THR A 441 8.07 -4.99 10.84
CA THR A 441 8.63 -6.31 10.55
C THR A 441 8.91 -7.06 11.84
N ALA A 442 8.37 -8.27 11.99
CA ALA A 442 8.61 -9.13 13.14
C ALA A 442 8.81 -10.59 12.71
N SER A 443 9.58 -11.33 13.51
CA SER A 443 9.83 -12.76 13.33
C SER A 443 9.37 -13.53 14.56
N ALA A 444 8.92 -14.76 14.37
CA ALA A 444 8.47 -15.63 15.45
C ALA A 444 9.59 -15.82 16.49
N PRO A 445 9.31 -15.62 17.79
CA PRO A 445 10.33 -15.67 18.83
C PRO A 445 10.61 -17.10 19.33
N SER A 446 9.80 -18.10 18.98
CA SER A 446 9.95 -19.49 19.42
C SER A 446 9.05 -20.47 18.65
N THR A 447 9.26 -21.77 18.89
CA THR A 447 8.32 -22.84 18.57
C THR A 447 7.65 -23.38 19.85
N PRO A 448 6.34 -23.68 19.88
CA PRO A 448 5.37 -23.62 18.79
C PRO A 448 5.21 -22.21 18.23
N LEU A 449 5.05 -22.11 16.89
CA LEU A 449 4.92 -20.82 16.23
C LEU A 449 3.66 -20.09 16.73
N PRO A 450 3.73 -18.77 16.97
CA PRO A 450 2.59 -18.02 17.44
C PRO A 450 1.56 -17.88 16.32
N THR A 451 0.27 -17.86 16.68
CA THR A 451 -0.84 -17.54 15.77
C THR A 451 -1.17 -16.05 15.77
N THR A 452 -0.42 -15.25 16.52
CA THR A 452 -0.46 -13.78 16.52
C THR A 452 0.96 -13.26 16.66
N LEU A 453 1.40 -12.41 15.73
CA LEU A 453 2.75 -11.85 15.71
C LEU A 453 2.66 -10.37 15.33
N ASP A 454 3.16 -9.48 16.20
CA ASP A 454 3.03 -8.02 16.02
C ASP A 454 1.58 -7.57 15.71
N ASN A 455 0.61 -8.11 16.46
CA ASN A 455 -0.84 -7.92 16.28
C ASN A 455 -1.41 -8.37 14.91
N VAL A 456 -0.64 -9.12 14.12
CA VAL A 456 -1.10 -9.75 12.89
C VAL A 456 -1.57 -11.18 13.16
N GLN A 457 -2.71 -11.56 12.58
CA GLN A 457 -3.20 -12.94 12.52
C GLN A 457 -3.47 -13.33 11.06
N VAL A 458 -3.28 -14.61 10.73
CA VAL A 458 -3.72 -15.17 9.45
C VAL A 458 -4.79 -16.21 9.74
N GLN A 459 -6.00 -15.99 9.23
CA GLN A 459 -7.12 -16.92 9.33
C GLN A 459 -7.29 -17.68 8.01
N ILE A 460 -7.45 -19.00 8.11
CA ILE A 460 -7.70 -19.89 6.97
C ILE A 460 -9.08 -20.50 7.17
N THR A 461 -10.01 -20.19 6.27
CA THR A 461 -11.32 -20.84 6.17
C THR A 461 -11.26 -21.86 5.04
N ASP A 462 -11.36 -23.14 5.38
CA ASP A 462 -11.26 -24.22 4.38
C ASP A 462 -12.58 -24.49 3.64
N SER A 463 -12.54 -25.45 2.71
CA SER A 463 -13.69 -25.87 1.91
C SER A 463 -14.84 -26.50 2.73
N ALA A 464 -14.58 -26.88 3.98
CA ALA A 464 -15.58 -27.35 4.93
C ALA A 464 -16.13 -26.20 5.81
N ASN A 465 -15.80 -24.95 5.49
CA ASN A 465 -16.14 -23.73 6.24
C ASN A 465 -15.60 -23.72 7.68
N VAL A 466 -14.47 -24.39 7.93
CA VAL A 466 -13.80 -24.34 9.25
C VAL A 466 -12.68 -23.32 9.22
N THR A 467 -12.77 -22.31 10.08
CA THR A 467 -11.75 -21.26 10.23
C THR A 467 -10.71 -21.62 11.30
N ARG A 468 -9.43 -21.45 10.98
CA ARG A 468 -8.30 -21.69 11.89
C ARG A 468 -7.25 -20.58 11.77
N ASN A 469 -6.64 -20.19 12.88
CA ASN A 469 -5.49 -19.29 12.82
C ASN A 469 -4.24 -20.08 12.40
N ALA A 470 -3.53 -19.59 11.39
CA ALA A 470 -2.28 -20.16 10.94
C ALA A 470 -1.12 -19.77 11.87
N PRO A 471 -0.21 -20.71 12.17
CA PRO A 471 1.05 -20.38 12.84
C PRO A 471 1.95 -19.51 11.94
N LEU A 472 2.54 -18.46 12.50
CA LEU A 472 3.28 -17.43 11.77
C LEU A 472 4.79 -17.58 12.00
N PHE A 473 5.56 -17.52 10.91
CA PHE A 473 7.03 -17.45 10.96
C PHE A 473 7.53 -16.00 10.97
N TYR A 474 6.88 -15.15 10.18
CA TYR A 474 7.36 -13.80 9.85
C TYR A 474 6.19 -12.92 9.38
N VAL A 475 6.22 -11.65 9.75
CA VAL A 475 5.28 -10.61 9.28
C VAL A 475 6.06 -9.35 8.91
N SER A 476 5.56 -8.62 7.93
CA SER A 476 6.07 -7.32 7.49
C SER A 476 4.95 -6.57 6.77
N PRO A 477 5.10 -5.26 6.49
CA PRO A 477 4.11 -4.51 5.73
C PRO A 477 3.79 -5.10 4.33
N LEU A 478 4.71 -5.88 3.74
CA LEU A 478 4.58 -6.39 2.37
C LEU A 478 4.47 -7.91 2.25
N GLN A 479 4.75 -8.66 3.31
CA GLN A 479 4.83 -10.12 3.26
C GLN A 479 4.56 -10.77 4.61
N ILE A 480 3.85 -11.90 4.60
CA ILE A 480 3.67 -12.80 5.75
C ILE A 480 4.07 -14.23 5.34
N ASN A 481 4.84 -14.92 6.19
CA ASN A 481 5.12 -16.35 6.03
C ASN A 481 4.42 -17.12 7.15
N PHE A 482 3.68 -18.17 6.77
CA PHE A 482 2.85 -18.94 7.68
C PHE A 482 2.92 -20.44 7.37
N GLN A 483 2.56 -21.28 8.34
CA GLN A 483 2.33 -22.70 8.09
C GLN A 483 0.82 -22.91 7.85
N LEU A 484 0.45 -23.63 6.78
CA LEU A 484 -0.96 -24.01 6.61
C LEU A 484 -1.38 -24.98 7.73
N PRO A 485 -2.50 -24.77 8.44
CA PRO A 485 -2.92 -25.65 9.53
C PRO A 485 -3.08 -27.12 9.08
N ALA A 486 -2.70 -28.07 9.94
CA ALA A 486 -2.63 -29.50 9.59
C ALA A 486 -3.97 -30.11 9.15
N ASN A 487 -5.08 -29.63 9.70
CA ASN A 487 -6.42 -30.16 9.44
C ASN A 487 -7.20 -29.34 8.39
N THR A 488 -6.52 -28.60 7.52
CA THR A 488 -7.16 -27.79 6.47
C THR A 488 -7.72 -28.72 5.39
N ALA A 489 -9.04 -28.72 5.17
CA ALA A 489 -9.69 -29.58 4.18
C ALA A 489 -9.24 -29.24 2.74
N THR A 490 -9.15 -30.26 1.87
CA THR A 490 -8.84 -30.08 0.45
C THR A 490 -9.97 -29.36 -0.29
N GLY A 491 -9.63 -28.53 -1.27
CA GLY A 491 -10.57 -27.69 -2.01
C GLY A 491 -10.17 -26.22 -1.94
N THR A 492 -11.03 -25.33 -2.43
CA THR A 492 -10.79 -23.88 -2.32
C THR A 492 -10.85 -23.45 -0.86
N ALA A 493 -9.84 -22.72 -0.41
CA ALA A 493 -9.81 -22.07 0.90
C ALA A 493 -9.67 -20.55 0.74
N THR A 494 -10.22 -19.83 1.71
CA THR A 494 -10.04 -18.39 1.86
C THR A 494 -8.99 -18.12 2.93
N VAL A 495 -8.03 -17.25 2.63
CA VAL A 495 -7.14 -16.66 3.63
C VAL A 495 -7.59 -15.26 3.95
N THR A 496 -7.54 -14.87 5.22
CA THR A 496 -7.82 -13.52 5.70
C THR A 496 -6.70 -13.10 6.64
N VAL A 497 -6.04 -11.98 6.37
CA VAL A 497 -5.06 -11.36 7.27
C VAL A 497 -5.79 -10.35 8.13
N LEU A 498 -5.60 -10.44 9.45
CA LEU A 498 -6.07 -9.43 10.40
C LEU A 498 -4.89 -8.65 10.96
N LEU A 499 -4.96 -7.33 10.99
CA LEU A 499 -4.04 -6.44 11.70
C LEU A 499 -4.83 -5.71 12.79
N ASN A 500 -4.43 -5.86 14.05
CA ASN A 500 -5.16 -5.31 15.21
C ASN A 500 -6.64 -5.78 15.27
N GLY A 501 -6.92 -6.99 14.77
CA GLY A 501 -8.27 -7.56 14.71
C GLY A 501 -9.13 -7.08 13.55
N LEU A 502 -8.64 -6.16 12.71
CA LEU A 502 -9.30 -5.68 11.50
C LEU A 502 -8.76 -6.38 10.26
N THR A 503 -9.60 -6.62 9.25
CA THR A 503 -9.14 -7.28 8.02
C THR A 503 -8.21 -6.36 7.21
N ALA A 504 -6.97 -6.80 7.00
CA ALA A 504 -5.95 -6.10 6.22
C ALA A 504 -5.82 -6.65 4.78
N GLY A 505 -6.23 -7.89 4.55
CA GLY A 505 -6.16 -8.54 3.24
C GLY A 505 -6.86 -9.90 3.21
N SER A 506 -7.24 -10.37 2.03
CA SER A 506 -7.86 -11.68 1.81
C SER A 506 -7.59 -12.15 0.40
N GLY A 507 -7.60 -13.47 0.23
CA GLY A 507 -7.45 -14.10 -1.07
C GLY A 507 -7.93 -15.54 -1.01
N THR A 508 -7.90 -16.21 -2.15
CA THR A 508 -8.25 -17.63 -2.24
C THR A 508 -7.10 -18.43 -2.83
N PHE A 509 -6.93 -19.66 -2.37
CA PHE A 509 -5.99 -20.61 -2.94
C PHE A 509 -6.57 -22.03 -2.86
N ALA A 510 -6.05 -22.93 -3.70
CA ALA A 510 -6.41 -24.34 -3.65
C ALA A 510 -5.61 -25.06 -2.56
N VAL A 511 -6.30 -25.82 -1.71
CA VAL A 511 -5.70 -26.77 -0.77
C VAL A 511 -5.74 -28.15 -1.38
N THR A 512 -4.59 -28.82 -1.42
CA THR A 512 -4.47 -30.17 -1.96
C THR A 512 -3.59 -31.05 -1.08
N GLY A 513 -3.61 -32.37 -1.29
CA GLY A 513 -2.80 -33.31 -0.47
C GLY A 513 -1.31 -33.02 -0.51
N VAL A 514 -0.76 -32.69 -1.69
CA VAL A 514 0.61 -32.20 -1.87
C VAL A 514 0.65 -31.00 -2.82
N ALA A 515 1.55 -30.08 -2.54
CA ALA A 515 1.89 -28.90 -3.33
C ALA A 515 3.42 -28.71 -3.27
N PRO A 516 4.21 -29.59 -3.93
CA PRO A 516 5.66 -29.63 -3.73
C PRO A 516 6.35 -28.36 -4.22
N GLY A 517 7.24 -27.82 -3.40
CA GLY A 517 8.20 -26.77 -3.77
C GLY A 517 9.58 -27.09 -3.20
N MET A 518 10.63 -26.76 -3.93
CA MET A 518 12.03 -26.93 -3.55
C MET A 518 12.64 -25.57 -3.19
N PHE A 519 13.32 -25.48 -2.04
CA PHE A 519 14.02 -24.27 -1.69
C PHE A 519 15.26 -24.09 -2.56
N SER A 520 15.54 -22.84 -2.95
CA SER A 520 16.80 -22.46 -3.57
C SER A 520 17.69 -21.71 -2.59
N ALA A 521 19.00 -21.79 -2.76
CA ALA A 521 20.01 -21.20 -1.88
C ALA A 521 19.95 -19.66 -1.81
N ASN A 522 19.48 -19.03 -2.89
CA ASN A 522 19.23 -17.58 -2.96
C ASN A 522 17.81 -17.20 -2.52
N ALA A 523 17.00 -18.20 -2.13
CA ALA A 523 15.64 -18.05 -1.66
C ALA A 523 14.70 -17.30 -2.63
N THR A 524 14.86 -17.55 -3.93
CA THR A 524 14.00 -17.02 -5.01
C THR A 524 13.07 -18.08 -5.61
N GLY A 525 13.16 -19.34 -5.16
CA GLY A 525 12.50 -20.47 -5.82
C GLY A 525 13.17 -20.91 -7.12
N SER A 526 14.35 -20.38 -7.45
CA SER A 526 15.12 -20.76 -8.64
C SER A 526 16.63 -20.71 -8.39
N GLY A 527 17.42 -21.38 -9.22
CA GLY A 527 18.87 -21.46 -9.07
C GLY A 527 19.30 -22.63 -8.19
N ILE A 528 20.43 -22.50 -7.49
CA ILE A 528 21.07 -23.63 -6.78
C ILE A 528 20.13 -24.17 -5.70
N ALA A 529 19.98 -25.50 -5.61
CA ALA A 529 19.18 -26.13 -4.57
C ALA A 529 19.66 -25.74 -3.17
N ALA A 530 18.75 -25.43 -2.25
CA ALA A 530 19.05 -25.40 -0.83
C ALA A 530 19.17 -26.85 -0.33
N ALA A 531 20.40 -27.33 -0.28
CA ALA A 531 20.70 -28.74 -0.03
C ALA A 531 22.13 -28.90 0.50
N TYR A 532 22.40 -30.07 1.06
CA TYR A 532 23.76 -30.58 1.27
C TYR A 532 23.89 -31.97 0.64
N LEU A 533 25.10 -32.51 0.59
CA LEU A 533 25.33 -33.87 0.11
C LEU A 533 25.63 -34.80 1.26
N THR A 534 25.16 -36.03 1.17
CA THR A 534 25.66 -37.13 1.99
C THR A 534 26.29 -38.17 1.07
N ARG A 535 27.59 -38.38 1.22
CA ARG A 535 28.31 -39.46 0.56
C ARG A 535 28.30 -40.69 1.45
N VAL A 536 27.96 -41.84 0.87
CA VAL A 536 28.07 -43.17 1.49
C VAL A 536 29.14 -43.93 0.73
N SER A 537 30.27 -44.20 1.39
CA SER A 537 31.37 -44.97 0.79
C SER A 537 31.12 -46.48 0.82
N ALA A 538 31.96 -47.25 0.14
CA ALA A 538 31.81 -48.72 0.02
C ALA A 538 31.73 -49.46 1.37
N ASN A 539 32.36 -48.93 2.43
CA ASN A 539 32.34 -49.53 3.77
C ASN A 539 31.13 -49.07 4.62
N GLY A 540 30.21 -48.29 4.04
CA GLY A 540 29.04 -47.74 4.71
C GLY A 540 29.27 -46.44 5.47
N ALA A 541 30.51 -45.91 5.53
CA ALA A 541 30.79 -44.64 6.18
C ALA A 541 30.11 -43.48 5.45
N GLN A 542 29.47 -42.60 6.22
CA GLN A 542 28.76 -41.42 5.71
C GLN A 542 29.52 -40.13 6.01
N THR A 543 29.59 -39.25 5.02
CA THR A 543 30.19 -37.92 5.16
C THR A 543 29.32 -36.87 4.50
N ASP A 544 29.09 -35.76 5.21
CA ASP A 544 28.33 -34.64 4.68
C ASP A 544 29.24 -33.61 4.01
N GLU A 545 28.82 -33.12 2.84
CA GLU A 545 29.55 -32.14 2.04
C GLU A 545 28.66 -30.93 1.73
N GLN A 546 29.26 -29.74 1.69
CA GLN A 546 28.54 -28.49 1.39
C GLN A 546 28.36 -28.33 -0.11
N LEU A 547 27.16 -27.94 -0.54
CA LEU A 547 26.83 -27.69 -1.94
C LEU A 547 27.17 -26.26 -2.41
N LEU A 548 27.52 -25.37 -1.47
CA LEU A 548 27.73 -23.95 -1.72
C LEU A 548 29.07 -23.49 -1.16
N GLN A 549 29.72 -22.57 -1.87
CA GLN A 549 30.82 -21.77 -1.36
C GLN A 549 30.53 -20.28 -1.54
N TYR A 550 30.96 -19.44 -0.59
CA TYR A 550 30.85 -18.00 -0.74
C TYR A 550 31.97 -17.48 -1.64
N ASP A 551 31.60 -16.87 -2.77
CA ASP A 551 32.51 -16.14 -3.63
C ASP A 551 32.63 -14.70 -3.11
N SER A 552 33.78 -14.36 -2.56
CA SER A 552 34.05 -13.04 -1.99
C SER A 552 34.22 -11.93 -3.04
N VAL A 553 34.51 -12.29 -4.30
CA VAL A 553 34.65 -11.36 -5.41
C VAL A 553 33.27 -11.02 -5.97
N ALA A 554 32.48 -12.06 -6.27
CA ALA A 554 31.12 -11.90 -6.78
C ALA A 554 30.10 -11.54 -5.68
N LYS A 555 30.53 -11.58 -4.40
CA LYS A 555 29.71 -11.33 -3.20
C LYS A 555 28.44 -12.18 -3.13
N GLN A 556 28.49 -13.38 -3.70
CA GLN A 556 27.35 -14.31 -3.80
C GLN A 556 27.79 -15.75 -3.52
N TYR A 557 26.85 -16.61 -3.13
CA TYR A 557 27.13 -18.04 -3.06
C TYR A 557 27.07 -18.65 -4.45
N VAL A 558 28.07 -19.47 -4.74
CA VAL A 558 28.17 -20.24 -6.00
C VAL A 558 28.16 -21.73 -5.67
N ALA A 559 27.76 -22.55 -6.64
CA ALA A 559 27.73 -23.99 -6.48
C ALA A 559 29.15 -24.53 -6.32
N THR A 560 29.36 -25.39 -5.33
CA THR A 560 30.57 -26.21 -5.25
C THR A 560 30.40 -27.37 -6.22
N PRO A 561 31.28 -27.53 -7.24
CA PRO A 561 31.19 -28.65 -8.17
C PRO A 561 31.27 -30.00 -7.44
N ILE A 562 30.24 -30.81 -7.60
CA ILE A 562 30.06 -32.09 -6.93
C ILE A 562 31.00 -33.12 -7.56
N ASP A 563 31.92 -33.65 -6.75
CA ASP A 563 32.70 -34.83 -7.11
C ASP A 563 31.91 -36.09 -6.78
N LEU A 564 31.67 -36.98 -7.75
CA LEU A 564 30.98 -38.23 -7.44
C LEU A 564 31.90 -39.26 -6.77
N GLY A 565 33.23 -39.07 -6.78
CA GLY A 565 34.19 -39.96 -6.12
C GLY A 565 34.30 -41.35 -6.76
N ALA A 566 34.67 -42.35 -5.95
CA ALA A 566 34.85 -43.73 -6.42
C ALA A 566 33.54 -44.32 -6.97
N SER A 567 33.62 -45.28 -7.89
CA SER A 567 32.45 -45.93 -8.50
C SER A 567 31.57 -46.70 -7.49
N THR A 568 32.14 -47.04 -6.34
CA THR A 568 31.46 -47.69 -5.22
C THR A 568 30.76 -46.72 -4.27
N ASP A 569 31.02 -45.42 -4.39
CA ASP A 569 30.40 -44.41 -3.55
C ASP A 569 28.99 -44.06 -4.07
N LYS A 570 28.06 -43.82 -3.14
CA LYS A 570 26.75 -43.25 -3.43
C LYS A 570 26.70 -41.82 -2.90
N VAL A 571 26.40 -40.86 -3.76
CA VAL A 571 26.26 -39.44 -3.37
C VAL A 571 24.78 -39.07 -3.43
N PHE A 572 24.22 -38.72 -2.26
CA PHE A 572 22.85 -38.28 -2.13
C PHE A 572 22.79 -36.77 -2.02
N LEU A 573 21.94 -36.13 -2.82
CA LEU A 573 21.49 -34.76 -2.61
C LEU A 573 20.40 -34.78 -1.52
N ILE A 574 20.68 -34.16 -0.38
CA ILE A 574 19.72 -33.95 0.69
C ILE A 574 19.08 -32.59 0.49
N ALA A 575 17.99 -32.57 -0.27
CA ALA A 575 17.33 -31.37 -0.73
C ALA A 575 16.16 -30.98 0.17
N PHE A 576 16.04 -29.68 0.46
CA PHE A 576 14.97 -29.14 1.29
C PHE A 576 13.85 -28.52 0.45
N GLY A 577 12.63 -28.66 0.94
CA GLY A 577 11.45 -28.07 0.30
C GLY A 577 10.27 -27.99 1.26
N SER A 578 9.07 -27.83 0.72
CA SER A 578 7.83 -27.84 1.49
C SER A 578 6.66 -28.29 0.63
N GLY A 579 5.66 -28.88 1.29
CA GLY A 579 4.38 -29.25 0.70
C GLY A 579 4.34 -30.64 0.07
N PHE A 580 5.28 -31.52 0.38
CA PHE A 580 5.28 -32.90 -0.09
C PHE A 580 5.28 -33.94 1.03
N ARG A 581 5.34 -33.56 2.31
CA ARG A 581 5.28 -34.52 3.43
C ARG A 581 4.09 -35.47 3.42
N ASN A 582 2.96 -35.03 2.87
CA ASN A 582 1.72 -35.79 2.81
C ASN A 582 1.57 -36.60 1.52
N ARG A 583 2.66 -36.81 0.77
CA ARG A 583 2.68 -37.72 -0.39
C ARG A 583 2.12 -39.09 -0.03
N SER A 584 1.39 -39.68 -0.96
CA SER A 584 0.67 -40.95 -0.78
C SER A 584 1.60 -42.13 -0.50
N LEU A 585 2.62 -42.30 -1.33
CA LEU A 585 3.64 -43.35 -1.26
C LEU A 585 4.96 -42.81 -1.80
N LEU A 586 6.10 -43.37 -1.36
CA LEU A 586 7.41 -43.00 -1.90
C LEU A 586 7.53 -43.30 -3.40
N SER A 587 6.86 -44.35 -3.90
CA SER A 587 6.79 -44.67 -5.33
C SER A 587 6.03 -43.64 -6.16
N GLY A 588 5.25 -42.75 -5.53
CA GLY A 588 4.62 -41.60 -6.17
C GLY A 588 5.56 -40.39 -6.32
N VAL A 589 6.79 -40.49 -5.84
CA VAL A 589 7.82 -39.45 -5.98
C VAL A 589 8.71 -39.77 -7.17
N THR A 590 8.91 -38.78 -8.03
CA THR A 590 9.82 -38.88 -9.18
C THR A 590 10.79 -37.71 -9.16
N THR A 591 12.06 -37.99 -9.44
CA THR A 591 13.08 -36.95 -9.56
C THR A 591 13.89 -37.20 -10.82
N THR A 592 14.19 -36.14 -11.56
CA THR A 592 15.20 -36.18 -12.62
C THR A 592 16.32 -35.19 -12.31
N ILE A 593 17.55 -35.57 -12.65
CA ILE A 593 18.72 -34.70 -12.58
C ILE A 593 19.37 -34.70 -13.97
N GLY A 594 19.47 -33.53 -14.60
CA GLY A 594 19.95 -33.42 -15.99
C GLY A 594 19.09 -34.21 -16.99
N GLY A 595 17.79 -34.40 -16.69
CA GLY A 595 16.88 -35.23 -17.48
C GLY A 595 17.00 -36.75 -17.26
N ILE A 596 17.93 -37.19 -16.40
CA ILE A 596 18.10 -38.62 -16.05
C ILE A 596 17.32 -38.92 -14.78
N ASN A 597 16.56 -40.03 -14.77
CA ASN A 597 15.86 -40.49 -13.57
C ASN A 597 16.84 -40.69 -12.41
N ALA A 598 16.53 -40.07 -11.27
CA ALA A 598 17.29 -40.13 -10.04
C ALA A 598 16.43 -40.79 -8.94
N GLU A 599 16.99 -41.80 -8.27
CA GLU A 599 16.28 -42.52 -7.21
C GLU A 599 16.07 -41.61 -6.00
N THR A 600 14.83 -41.47 -5.55
CA THR A 600 14.51 -40.75 -4.31
C THR A 600 14.29 -41.77 -3.19
N SER A 601 15.25 -41.91 -2.28
CA SER A 601 15.21 -42.91 -1.20
C SER A 601 14.42 -42.44 0.02
N PHE A 602 14.18 -41.14 0.14
CA PHE A 602 13.33 -40.53 1.16
C PHE A 602 12.71 -39.25 0.60
N ALA A 603 11.46 -39.00 0.95
CA ALA A 603 10.79 -37.71 0.83
C ALA A 603 9.87 -37.63 2.04
N GLY A 604 9.80 -36.53 2.79
CA GLY A 604 8.94 -36.44 3.97
C GLY A 604 9.20 -35.20 4.82
N ALA A 605 8.49 -35.08 5.95
CA ALA A 605 8.71 -33.99 6.89
C ALA A 605 10.13 -34.05 7.47
N HIS A 606 10.75 -32.88 7.66
CA HIS A 606 12.01 -32.77 8.38
C HIS A 606 11.77 -32.84 9.89
N ASN A 607 12.65 -33.52 10.63
CA ASN A 607 12.42 -33.90 12.04
C ASN A 607 12.47 -32.73 13.05
N SER A 608 12.88 -31.54 12.64
CA SER A 608 13.20 -30.44 13.55
C SER A 608 12.60 -29.09 13.17
N TYR A 609 12.05 -28.95 11.97
CA TYR A 609 11.63 -27.65 11.46
C TYR A 609 10.18 -27.70 10.99
N VAL A 610 9.37 -26.81 11.57
CA VAL A 610 7.95 -26.66 11.23
C VAL A 610 7.82 -26.34 9.74
N GLY A 611 6.98 -27.09 9.04
CA GLY A 611 6.72 -26.88 7.61
C GLY A 611 7.84 -27.26 6.63
N LEU A 612 9.05 -27.58 7.11
CA LEU A 612 10.15 -28.02 6.25
C LEU A 612 10.01 -29.50 5.89
N ASP A 613 10.23 -29.82 4.62
CA ASP A 613 10.28 -31.16 4.08
C ASP A 613 11.67 -31.45 3.50
N GLN A 614 12.07 -32.72 3.45
CA GLN A 614 13.36 -33.19 2.96
C GLN A 614 13.18 -34.31 1.95
N ALA A 615 13.99 -34.29 0.88
CA ALA A 615 14.14 -35.39 -0.08
C ALA A 615 15.60 -35.84 -0.19
N ASN A 616 15.84 -37.15 -0.15
CA ASN A 616 17.15 -37.76 -0.33
C ASN A 616 17.22 -38.36 -1.73
N ILE A 617 17.99 -37.74 -2.62
CA ILE A 617 18.00 -38.07 -4.04
C ILE A 617 19.39 -38.58 -4.43
N LEU A 618 19.49 -39.82 -4.90
CA LEU A 618 20.74 -40.39 -5.39
C LEU A 618 21.13 -39.72 -6.71
N ILE A 619 22.31 -39.10 -6.77
CA ILE A 619 22.82 -38.47 -7.99
C ILE A 619 23.30 -39.56 -8.97
N PRO A 620 22.73 -39.67 -10.19
CA PRO A 620 23.18 -40.64 -11.17
C PRO A 620 24.66 -40.47 -11.55
N ARG A 621 25.42 -41.57 -11.52
CA ARG A 621 26.83 -41.59 -11.88
C ARG A 621 27.11 -41.15 -13.33
N SER A 622 26.14 -41.31 -14.23
CA SER A 622 26.22 -40.87 -15.62
C SER A 622 26.30 -39.34 -15.78
N LEU A 623 26.07 -38.57 -14.71
CA LEU A 623 26.17 -37.11 -14.72
C LEU A 623 27.57 -36.58 -14.40
N ALA A 624 28.56 -37.45 -14.13
CA ALA A 624 29.95 -37.03 -13.93
C ALA A 624 30.41 -36.13 -15.09
N GLY A 625 30.96 -34.96 -14.78
CA GLY A 625 31.40 -33.97 -15.78
C GLY A 625 30.28 -33.20 -16.51
N SER A 626 29.01 -33.34 -16.12
CA SER A 626 27.89 -32.68 -16.82
C SER A 626 27.76 -31.18 -16.53
N GLY A 627 28.49 -30.64 -15.55
CA GLY A 627 28.41 -29.24 -15.15
C GLY A 627 27.08 -28.90 -14.49
N ASN A 628 26.52 -27.73 -14.83
CA ASN A 628 25.24 -27.29 -14.27
C ASN A 628 24.08 -28.10 -14.85
N VAL A 629 23.31 -28.75 -13.98
CA VAL A 629 22.17 -29.57 -14.36
C VAL A 629 20.93 -29.23 -13.53
N ASN A 630 19.77 -29.35 -14.15
CA ASN A 630 18.48 -29.14 -13.50
C ASN A 630 18.10 -30.33 -12.63
N VAL A 631 17.51 -30.06 -11.48
CA VAL A 631 16.84 -31.01 -10.60
C VAL A 631 15.34 -30.72 -10.67
N VAL A 632 14.57 -31.68 -11.16
CA VAL A 632 13.11 -31.59 -11.26
C VAL A 632 12.50 -32.66 -10.37
N PHE A 633 11.84 -32.22 -9.30
CA PHE A 633 11.19 -33.07 -8.30
C PHE A 633 9.67 -33.04 -8.50
N SER A 634 9.02 -34.19 -8.38
CA SER A 634 7.56 -34.29 -8.37
C SER A 634 7.07 -35.26 -7.29
N ALA A 635 5.93 -34.97 -6.68
CA ALA A 635 5.25 -35.84 -5.73
C ALA A 635 3.77 -35.99 -6.12
N ASP A 636 3.28 -37.22 -6.18
CA ASP A 636 1.90 -37.58 -6.56
C ASP A 636 1.44 -36.88 -7.86
N GLY A 637 2.32 -36.85 -8.86
CA GLY A 637 2.04 -36.26 -10.18
C GLY A 637 2.11 -34.73 -10.23
N LYS A 638 2.48 -34.04 -9.14
CA LYS A 638 2.69 -32.59 -9.12
C LYS A 638 4.16 -32.24 -9.11
N THR A 639 4.57 -31.36 -10.01
CA THR A 639 5.97 -30.95 -10.18
C THR A 639 6.27 -29.69 -9.38
N ALA A 640 7.41 -29.68 -8.69
CA ALA A 640 7.95 -28.51 -8.01
C ALA A 640 8.62 -27.55 -9.01
N ASN A 641 9.00 -26.37 -8.53
CA ASN A 641 9.96 -25.52 -9.22
C ASN A 641 11.29 -26.26 -9.49
N THR A 642 11.97 -25.85 -10.57
CA THR A 642 13.28 -26.40 -10.93
C THR A 642 14.39 -25.68 -10.17
N VAL A 643 15.27 -26.46 -9.55
CA VAL A 643 16.52 -25.99 -8.93
C VAL A 643 17.72 -26.61 -9.64
N THR A 644 18.93 -26.14 -9.37
CA THR A 644 20.15 -26.59 -10.08
C THR A 644 21.20 -27.14 -9.11
N ILE A 645 22.06 -28.02 -9.63
CA ILE A 645 23.31 -28.45 -9.00
C ILE A 645 24.44 -28.44 -10.05
N ASN A 646 25.70 -28.48 -9.63
CA ASN A 646 26.85 -28.57 -10.53
C ASN A 646 27.60 -29.89 -10.30
N VAL A 647 27.79 -30.72 -11.31
CA VAL A 647 28.50 -32.01 -11.20
C VAL A 647 29.77 -31.97 -12.05
N LYS A 648 30.94 -32.23 -11.45
CA LYS A 648 32.23 -32.25 -12.15
C LYS A 648 32.72 -33.63 -12.52
#